data_AF-A0A5M6ADY4-F1
#
_entry.id   AF-A0A5M6ADY4-F1
#
_cell.length_a   1.000
_cell.length_b   1.000
_cell.length_c   1.000
_cell.angle_alpha   90.00
_cell.angle_beta   90.00
_cell.angle_gamma   90.00
#
_symmetry.space_group_name_H-M   'P 1'
#
loop_
_entity.id
_entity.type
_entity.pdbx_description
1 polymer ?
#
loop_
_entity_poly.entity_id
_entity_poly.type
_entity_poly.pdbx_seq_one_letter_code
_entity_poly.pdbx_strand_id
1 'polypeptide(L)'
;MKLKSLAYILMIGFISLLAGCDDEDSAFSGSENYITSFSLKLQDGKAYAATITEDELTLSVPEGVSVQGAKAEVLCSELATITPDPSNITDWEGNQTLTVTSYNGKERTYHYSLSRTLIVGEGDVLLETAEDVEAFAARGISRIEGNLIIGKETGSVKEDSLLSFAALSGVKEVSGTVLINPTYKGTSVAGLENLERAGALKIAGRIGTNGAFGNKELEHIELSQLKMVGGDLYLSADTLRTLNLPKLESVGGTLTLQAIHFKQLEFPALEIIGKDITFTGRQNGTLELTEEVSFPALKTLGNQLTLKSYKKVKKINFPALVSAATISLESLSDLEDVFFSSLEEISYSFSLQYPMNNLNEVSLPKLTKANSMRIYNNGVKKLDLGSLAYVGKNGLTIEHCQSLGELNLSSLTTVDGAATISYLAIPDMEPLKKLKSVGGDLKLTTLSNVKQLDNACPELETVGGGFSLGGYSEEATVLSGFNALKTIGGTFSLSSMPGVTDITGLGSLTSVSRVSMEQLPKLEKISFLKNLKGAHFSYLSLGNVAALKEMDVTGLTIDELKLSSVPEGLLLKGDDTFTGKVSVSGSKGMRFEGLENAEISLEFAIVKEEANFTFPGLKKAKKLTVTQGYNANLAIISFEDLEEVTGAMSLQEGSYVNNVVQPVQFPKLAKVGSFTYGGVLKTLSLPALQEVTGVCSIGTCFTNGVPAMLESINLPALKRVGTLKLTIGGATGSNPNTVITNLDCFENLESAESVYIEKQMGLISYKGLAKVIAGLNDAEAWEVIGNAFNPTFEEVKAGKLEKEE
;
A
#
# COMPACT_ATOMS: atom_id res chain seq x y z
N MET A 1 20.31 5.32 -34.88
CA MET A 1 19.96 6.19 -36.02
C MET A 1 21.01 7.30 -36.09
N LYS A 2 21.90 7.20 -37.10
CA LYS A 2 22.78 8.20 -37.74
C LYS A 2 23.64 9.18 -36.91
N LEU A 3 24.97 8.99 -37.07
CA LEU A 3 26.04 10.00 -37.10
C LEU A 3 25.62 11.31 -37.80
N LYS A 4 26.08 12.45 -37.26
CA LYS A 4 26.44 13.67 -38.00
C LYS A 4 27.57 14.36 -37.21
N SER A 5 28.84 14.32 -37.61
CA SER A 5 29.47 15.08 -38.71
C SER A 5 29.01 16.53 -38.74
N LEU A 6 29.89 17.44 -38.30
CA LEU A 6 29.74 18.88 -38.49
C LEU A 6 31.07 19.45 -38.99
N ALA A 7 31.27 19.35 -40.31
CA ALA A 7 32.15 20.26 -41.03
C ALA A 7 31.35 21.52 -41.34
N TYR A 8 31.82 22.69 -40.89
CA TYR A 8 31.29 23.97 -41.34
C TYR A 8 32.27 24.61 -42.32
N ILE A 9 31.88 24.58 -43.59
CA ILE A 9 32.32 25.48 -44.66
C ILE A 9 31.14 26.42 -44.92
N LEU A 10 31.34 27.73 -44.77
CA LEU A 10 30.53 28.78 -45.40
C LEU A 10 31.40 30.06 -45.45
N MET A 11 31.99 30.40 -46.61
CA MET A 11 31.46 31.18 -47.73
C MET A 11 31.26 32.66 -47.39
N ILE A 12 31.85 33.57 -48.19
CA ILE A 12 31.17 34.74 -48.77
C ILE A 12 31.98 35.20 -50.00
N GLY A 13 31.25 35.45 -51.09
CA GLY A 13 31.70 36.24 -52.23
C GLY A 13 30.79 37.47 -52.41
N PHE A 14 31.41 38.52 -52.98
CA PHE A 14 30.86 39.70 -53.65
C PHE A 14 30.08 40.77 -52.83
N ILE A 15 30.54 42.03 -52.90
CA ILE A 15 29.95 43.09 -53.75
C ILE A 15 30.90 44.31 -53.78
N SER A 16 31.16 44.81 -54.98
CA SER A 16 31.79 46.10 -55.30
C SER A 16 30.76 47.24 -55.27
N LEU A 17 31.11 48.39 -54.68
CA LEU A 17 30.53 49.70 -55.03
C LEU A 17 31.56 50.81 -54.73
N LEU A 18 31.76 51.68 -55.72
CA LEU A 18 32.69 52.81 -55.76
C LEU A 18 32.10 54.07 -55.08
N ALA A 19 32.93 54.78 -54.33
CA ALA A 19 32.96 56.23 -54.13
C ALA A 19 34.41 56.52 -53.65
N GLY A 20 35.27 57.23 -54.37
CA GLY A 20 35.21 58.66 -54.71
C GLY A 20 36.48 59.28 -54.07
N CYS A 21 37.40 59.77 -54.92
CA CYS A 21 38.73 60.30 -54.57
C CYS A 21 38.75 61.34 -53.43
N ASP A 22 39.81 61.29 -52.61
CA ASP A 22 40.79 62.39 -52.54
C ASP A 22 42.15 61.87 -52.05
N ASP A 23 43.20 62.27 -52.75
CA ASP A 23 44.61 62.04 -52.43
C ASP A 23 45.08 63.09 -51.41
N GLU A 24 45.46 62.68 -50.19
CA GLU A 24 46.56 63.30 -49.41
C GLU A 24 47.19 62.24 -48.50
N ASP A 25 48.51 62.10 -48.61
CA ASP A 25 49.49 61.58 -47.66
C ASP A 25 49.14 60.40 -46.73
N SER A 26 49.95 59.34 -46.83
CA SER A 26 50.04 58.17 -45.93
C SER A 26 49.57 58.45 -44.49
N ALA A 27 48.28 58.20 -44.23
CA ALA A 27 47.70 58.29 -42.90
C ALA A 27 48.05 57.01 -42.10
N PHE A 28 49.34 56.73 -41.92
CA PHE A 28 49.76 55.74 -40.94
C PHE A 28 49.42 56.26 -39.55
N SER A 29 48.26 55.86 -39.01
CA SER A 29 47.81 56.27 -37.67
C SER A 29 48.71 55.74 -36.55
N GLY A 30 49.52 54.70 -36.85
CA GLY A 30 50.40 54.04 -35.90
C GLY A 30 49.70 53.49 -34.67
N SER A 31 48.40 53.22 -34.76
CA SER A 31 47.53 52.87 -33.62
C SER A 31 47.30 51.38 -33.44
N GLU A 32 47.75 50.56 -34.39
CA GLU A 32 47.62 49.11 -34.36
C GLU A 32 48.61 48.49 -33.37
N ASN A 33 48.10 47.67 -32.46
CA ASN A 33 48.85 47.04 -31.37
C ASN A 33 48.48 45.57 -31.20
N TYR A 34 48.39 44.81 -32.30
CA TYR A 34 47.96 43.41 -32.25
C TYR A 34 49.06 42.44 -32.65
N ILE A 35 48.97 41.21 -32.15
CA ILE A 35 49.81 40.07 -32.58
C ILE A 35 49.12 39.40 -33.77
N THR A 36 49.81 39.29 -34.90
CA THR A 36 49.29 38.63 -36.11
C THR A 36 49.64 37.14 -36.17
N SER A 37 50.74 36.74 -35.53
CA SER A 37 51.10 35.34 -35.37
C SER A 37 51.98 35.15 -34.15
N PHE A 38 51.78 34.05 -33.44
CA PHE A 38 52.63 33.63 -32.34
C PHE A 38 52.85 32.12 -32.42
N SER A 39 54.10 31.68 -32.38
CA SER A 39 54.43 30.26 -32.33
C SER A 39 55.66 29.99 -31.47
N LEU A 40 55.73 28.80 -30.87
CA LEU A 40 56.91 28.34 -30.14
C LEU A 40 57.61 27.25 -30.93
N LYS A 41 58.90 27.46 -31.17
CA LYS A 41 59.78 26.48 -31.82
C LYS A 41 60.62 25.76 -30.79
N LEU A 42 60.44 24.44 -30.72
CA LEU A 42 61.15 23.55 -29.81
C LEU A 42 62.58 23.28 -30.28
N GLN A 43 63.39 22.70 -29.38
CA GLN A 43 64.77 22.32 -29.66
C GLN A 43 64.89 21.21 -30.72
N ASP A 44 63.86 20.37 -30.85
CA ASP A 44 63.77 19.33 -31.89
C ASP A 44 63.36 19.89 -33.28
N GLY A 45 63.14 21.20 -33.38
CA GLY A 45 62.77 21.90 -34.59
C GLY A 45 61.27 21.96 -34.89
N LYS A 46 60.42 21.30 -34.10
CA LYS A 46 58.95 21.40 -34.25
C LYS A 46 58.45 22.76 -33.79
N ALA A 47 57.50 23.34 -34.52
CA ALA A 47 56.87 24.59 -34.17
C ALA A 47 55.37 24.37 -33.87
N TYR A 48 54.88 24.97 -32.80
CA TYR A 48 53.46 24.98 -32.43
C TYR A 48 52.95 26.41 -32.53
N ALA A 49 51.94 26.64 -33.36
CA ALA A 49 51.29 27.93 -33.48
C ALA A 49 50.23 28.08 -32.35
N ALA A 50 50.22 29.23 -31.68
CA ALA A 50 49.16 29.56 -30.75
C ALA A 50 47.91 30.04 -31.51
N THR A 51 46.75 29.74 -30.95
CA THR A 51 45.49 30.32 -31.39
C THR A 51 45.38 31.71 -30.76
N ILE A 52 45.12 32.73 -31.59
CA ILE A 52 44.95 34.11 -31.17
C ILE A 52 43.46 34.42 -31.19
N THR A 53 42.87 34.68 -30.03
CA THR A 53 41.46 35.09 -29.92
C THR A 53 41.39 36.31 -29.03
N GLU A 54 41.03 37.46 -29.60
CA GLU A 54 41.05 38.76 -28.92
C GLU A 54 42.43 39.04 -28.29
N ASP A 55 42.50 39.02 -26.96
CA ASP A 55 43.68 39.31 -26.15
C ASP A 55 44.27 38.03 -25.51
N GLU A 56 43.87 36.84 -25.97
CA GLU A 56 44.37 35.54 -25.50
C GLU A 56 45.25 34.84 -26.54
N LEU A 57 46.36 34.27 -26.10
CA LEU A 57 47.28 33.44 -26.87
C LEU A 57 47.29 32.03 -26.27
N THR A 58 46.53 31.11 -26.86
CA THR A 58 46.48 29.72 -26.37
C THR A 58 47.35 28.82 -27.23
N LEU A 59 48.44 28.29 -26.65
CA LEU A 59 49.30 27.32 -27.32
C LEU A 59 48.82 25.90 -27.01
N SER A 60 48.38 25.16 -28.02
CA SER A 60 47.97 23.76 -27.85
C SER A 60 49.11 22.80 -28.20
N VAL A 61 49.57 22.02 -27.21
CA VAL A 61 50.69 21.09 -27.36
C VAL A 61 50.33 19.73 -26.75
N PRO A 62 50.69 18.60 -27.40
CA PRO A 62 50.51 17.28 -26.80
C PRO A 62 51.14 17.13 -25.42
N GLU A 63 50.54 16.29 -24.59
CA GLU A 63 51.11 15.91 -23.31
C GLU A 63 52.49 15.26 -23.45
N GLY A 64 53.37 15.50 -22.48
CA GLY A 64 54.76 15.01 -22.49
C GLY A 64 55.74 15.84 -23.33
N VAL A 65 55.28 16.77 -24.16
CA VAL A 65 56.15 17.65 -24.96
C VAL A 65 56.50 18.90 -24.16
N SER A 66 57.73 19.03 -23.65
CA SER A 66 58.12 20.26 -22.96
C SER A 66 58.28 21.43 -23.94
N VAL A 67 57.75 22.59 -23.56
CA VAL A 67 57.95 23.89 -24.22
C VAL A 67 58.99 24.74 -23.47
N GLN A 68 59.60 24.21 -22.41
CA GLN A 68 60.67 24.87 -21.68
C GLN A 68 61.84 25.18 -22.63
N GLY A 69 62.28 26.44 -22.63
CA GLY A 69 63.36 26.94 -23.48
C GLY A 69 63.03 26.97 -24.98
N ALA A 70 61.75 26.85 -25.35
CA ALA A 70 61.31 27.06 -26.73
C ALA A 70 61.55 28.51 -27.17
N LYS A 71 61.86 28.70 -28.45
CA LYS A 71 62.04 30.04 -29.02
C LYS A 71 60.70 30.54 -29.56
N ALA A 72 60.26 31.70 -29.07
CA ALA A 72 59.08 32.36 -29.60
C ALA A 72 59.38 33.03 -30.95
N GLU A 73 58.54 32.74 -31.94
CA GLU A 73 58.45 33.46 -33.21
C GLU A 73 57.14 34.26 -33.18
N VAL A 74 57.26 35.58 -33.10
CA VAL A 74 56.13 36.51 -32.97
C VAL A 74 56.15 37.52 -34.11
N LEU A 75 54.97 37.84 -34.65
CA LEU A 75 54.76 38.96 -35.55
C LEU A 75 53.68 39.86 -34.95
N CYS A 76 53.99 41.15 -34.84
CA CYS A 76 53.08 42.19 -34.38
C CYS A 76 52.68 43.10 -35.54
N SER A 77 51.69 43.97 -35.32
CA SER A 77 51.35 45.08 -36.21
C SER A 77 52.57 45.94 -36.55
N GLU A 78 52.53 46.59 -37.72
CA GLU A 78 53.66 47.33 -38.25
C GLU A 78 54.16 48.40 -37.27
N LEU A 79 55.49 48.48 -37.08
CA LEU A 79 56.16 49.39 -36.14
C LEU A 79 55.76 49.26 -34.66
N ALA A 80 55.01 48.23 -34.26
CA ALA A 80 54.72 47.96 -32.86
C ALA A 80 55.88 47.23 -32.15
N THR A 81 56.05 47.49 -30.86
CA THR A 81 57.01 46.79 -29.99
C THR A 81 56.28 45.85 -29.03
N ILE A 82 56.90 44.74 -28.64
CA ILE A 82 56.33 43.77 -27.69
C ILE A 82 57.23 43.65 -26.44
N THR A 83 56.63 43.71 -25.26
CA THR A 83 57.32 43.66 -23.96
C THR A 83 56.66 42.64 -23.03
N PRO A 84 57.42 41.81 -22.29
CA PRO A 84 58.86 41.58 -22.44
C PRO A 84 59.18 40.97 -23.81
N ASP A 85 60.40 41.19 -24.30
CA ASP A 85 60.86 40.60 -25.57
C ASP A 85 60.74 39.06 -25.50
N PRO A 86 59.89 38.44 -26.33
CA PRO A 86 59.63 36.99 -26.27
C PRO A 86 60.88 36.14 -26.47
N SER A 87 61.95 36.66 -27.08
CA SER A 87 63.21 35.93 -27.24
C SER A 87 63.97 35.70 -25.93
N ASN A 88 63.67 36.49 -24.89
CA ASN A 88 64.28 36.39 -23.56
C ASN A 88 63.47 35.50 -22.59
N ILE A 89 62.26 35.09 -22.98
CA ILE A 89 61.41 34.22 -22.17
C ILE A 89 61.82 32.77 -22.43
N THR A 90 62.13 32.04 -21.36
CA THR A 90 62.51 30.62 -21.41
C THR A 90 61.51 29.71 -20.72
N ASP A 91 60.73 30.24 -19.77
CA ASP A 91 59.63 29.52 -19.14
C ASP A 91 58.33 29.77 -19.93
N TRP A 92 58.08 28.90 -20.90
CA TRP A 92 56.82 28.87 -21.64
C TRP A 92 55.84 27.82 -21.08
N GLU A 93 56.22 27.15 -20.00
CA GLU A 93 55.37 26.21 -19.27
C GLU A 93 54.37 26.99 -18.40
N GLY A 94 54.78 28.12 -17.84
CA GLY A 94 53.93 29.06 -17.12
C GLY A 94 53.15 30.04 -18.01
N ASN A 95 52.12 30.66 -17.42
CA ASN A 95 51.40 31.76 -18.08
C ASN A 95 52.32 32.97 -18.27
N GLN A 96 52.22 33.63 -19.42
CA GLN A 96 52.98 34.84 -19.74
C GLN A 96 52.03 36.00 -20.04
N THR A 97 52.52 37.22 -19.88
CA THR A 97 51.79 38.43 -20.26
C THR A 97 52.67 39.24 -21.20
N LEU A 98 52.16 39.54 -22.39
CA LEU A 98 52.89 40.25 -23.44
C LEU A 98 52.12 41.52 -23.81
N THR A 99 52.73 42.68 -23.65
CA THR A 99 52.14 43.96 -24.04
C THR A 99 52.68 44.39 -25.38
N VAL A 100 51.80 44.56 -26.36
CA VAL A 100 52.11 45.17 -27.65
C VAL A 100 51.81 46.67 -27.56
N THR A 101 52.82 47.49 -27.78
CA THR A 101 52.73 48.94 -27.83
C THR A 101 52.81 49.37 -29.30
N SER A 102 51.75 49.99 -29.81
CA SER A 102 51.74 50.53 -31.18
C SER A 102 52.77 51.67 -31.33
N TYR A 103 53.06 52.05 -32.56
CA TYR A 103 53.93 53.19 -32.87
C TYR A 103 53.52 54.50 -32.16
N ASN A 104 52.23 54.75 -31.98
CA ASN A 104 51.70 55.94 -31.30
C ASN A 104 51.47 55.76 -29.78
N GLY A 105 51.96 54.66 -29.20
CA GLY A 105 51.94 54.43 -27.74
C GLY A 105 50.67 53.80 -27.20
N LYS A 106 49.74 53.33 -28.03
CA LYS A 106 48.58 52.55 -27.55
C LYS A 106 49.01 51.14 -27.21
N GLU A 107 48.66 50.69 -26.01
CA GLU A 107 49.00 49.36 -25.53
C GLU A 107 47.83 48.39 -25.64
N ARG A 108 48.15 47.13 -25.91
CA ARG A 108 47.25 45.99 -25.79
C ARG A 108 48.00 44.87 -25.11
N THR A 109 47.37 44.27 -24.12
CA THR A 109 47.98 43.20 -23.32
C THR A 109 47.41 41.88 -23.77
N TYR A 110 48.30 40.94 -24.05
CA TYR A 110 47.98 39.56 -24.40
C TYR A 110 48.32 38.62 -23.25
N HIS A 111 47.42 37.70 -22.94
CA HIS A 111 47.62 36.64 -21.95
C HIS A 111 47.95 35.33 -22.66
N TYR A 112 49.16 34.82 -22.42
CA TYR A 112 49.57 33.51 -22.92
C TYR A 112 49.19 32.42 -21.92
N SER A 113 48.58 31.36 -22.46
CA SER A 113 48.27 30.14 -21.73
C SER A 113 48.64 28.90 -22.54
N LEU A 114 49.17 27.89 -21.85
CA LEU A 114 49.51 26.59 -22.43
C LEU A 114 48.35 25.62 -22.22
N SER A 115 47.85 25.04 -23.32
CA SER A 115 46.81 24.02 -23.32
C SER A 115 47.40 22.67 -23.72
N ARG A 116 47.27 21.66 -22.84
CA ARG A 116 47.79 20.31 -23.08
C ARG A 116 46.73 19.45 -23.77
N THR A 117 47.06 18.88 -24.94
CA THR A 117 46.15 17.99 -25.68
C THR A 117 46.45 16.53 -25.38
N LEU A 118 45.40 15.73 -25.13
CA LEU A 118 45.52 14.28 -24.89
C LEU A 118 46.02 13.54 -26.14
N ILE A 119 46.82 12.51 -25.94
CA ILE A 119 47.29 11.62 -27.01
C ILE A 119 46.25 10.50 -27.17
N VAL A 120 45.57 10.47 -28.33
CA VAL A 120 44.43 9.58 -28.59
C VAL A 120 44.88 8.26 -29.21
N GLY A 121 44.44 7.15 -28.63
CA GLY A 121 44.48 5.82 -29.24
C GLY A 121 43.08 5.36 -29.63
N GLU A 122 42.88 4.97 -30.88
CA GLU A 122 41.61 4.43 -31.37
C GLU A 122 41.48 2.92 -31.09
N GLY A 123 40.27 2.48 -30.79
CA GLY A 123 39.91 1.07 -30.61
C GLY A 123 40.11 0.54 -29.20
N ASP A 124 39.71 -0.72 -29.01
CA ASP A 124 39.82 -1.39 -27.72
C ASP A 124 41.27 -1.79 -27.42
N VAL A 125 41.66 -1.66 -26.15
CA VAL A 125 42.97 -2.00 -25.62
C VAL A 125 42.84 -3.21 -24.70
N LEU A 126 43.48 -4.31 -25.06
CA LEU A 126 43.51 -5.54 -24.26
C LEU A 126 44.92 -5.74 -23.70
N LEU A 127 45.04 -5.86 -22.38
CA LEU A 127 46.29 -6.01 -21.64
C LEU A 127 46.24 -7.29 -20.80
N GLU A 128 46.80 -8.38 -21.30
CA GLU A 128 46.74 -9.68 -20.64
C GLU A 128 48.02 -9.97 -19.84
N THR A 129 49.18 -9.51 -20.33
CA THR A 129 50.48 -9.74 -19.70
C THR A 129 51.19 -8.43 -19.33
N ALA A 130 52.28 -8.52 -18.56
CA ALA A 130 53.10 -7.36 -18.23
C ALA A 130 53.74 -6.74 -19.49
N GLU A 131 54.10 -7.57 -20.46
CA GLU A 131 54.64 -7.10 -21.75
C GLU A 131 53.61 -6.27 -22.53
N ASP A 132 52.33 -6.65 -22.52
CA ASP A 132 51.26 -5.86 -23.14
C ASP A 132 51.14 -4.47 -22.49
N VAL A 133 51.21 -4.43 -21.15
CA VAL A 133 51.14 -3.18 -20.36
C VAL A 133 52.30 -2.26 -20.72
N GLU A 134 53.53 -2.76 -20.73
CA GLU A 134 54.72 -1.97 -21.05
C GLU A 134 54.70 -1.50 -22.52
N ALA A 135 54.29 -2.37 -23.45
CA ALA A 135 54.15 -2.02 -24.86
C ALA A 135 53.08 -0.93 -25.09
N PHE A 136 51.97 -0.97 -24.34
CA PHE A 136 50.97 0.08 -24.38
C PHE A 136 51.47 1.38 -23.75
N ALA A 137 52.09 1.32 -22.58
CA ALA A 137 52.63 2.49 -21.88
C ALA A 137 53.67 3.25 -22.73
N ALA A 138 54.51 2.52 -23.48
CA ALA A 138 55.50 3.10 -24.39
C ALA A 138 54.89 3.96 -25.52
N ARG A 139 53.58 3.81 -25.81
CA ARG A 139 52.87 4.61 -26.82
C ARG A 139 52.49 6.00 -26.31
N GLY A 140 52.54 6.25 -25.00
CA GLY A 140 52.21 7.54 -24.39
C GLY A 140 50.74 7.97 -24.57
N ILE A 141 49.83 7.03 -24.80
CA ILE A 141 48.40 7.32 -25.00
C ILE A 141 47.78 7.77 -23.68
N SER A 142 47.16 8.95 -23.68
CA SER A 142 46.43 9.47 -22.52
C SER A 142 44.90 9.45 -22.67
N ARG A 143 44.39 9.18 -23.89
CA ARG A 143 42.97 8.94 -24.16
C ARG A 143 42.73 7.71 -25.01
N ILE A 144 41.84 6.83 -24.59
CA ILE A 144 41.42 5.64 -25.33
C ILE A 144 40.00 5.86 -25.89
N GLU A 145 39.86 5.80 -27.21
CA GLU A 145 38.57 5.79 -27.91
C GLU A 145 38.07 4.36 -28.10
N GLY A 146 37.70 3.73 -26.99
CA GLY A 146 37.35 2.32 -26.91
C GLY A 146 37.36 1.84 -25.45
N ASN A 147 37.34 0.52 -25.28
CA ASN A 147 37.43 -0.14 -23.98
C ASN A 147 38.90 -0.32 -23.55
N LEU A 148 39.16 -0.27 -22.24
CA LEU A 148 40.43 -0.71 -21.64
C LEU A 148 40.16 -2.00 -20.86
N ILE A 149 40.68 -3.12 -21.33
CA ILE A 149 40.45 -4.46 -20.77
C ILE A 149 41.75 -4.97 -20.15
N ILE A 150 41.72 -5.17 -18.84
CA ILE A 150 42.87 -5.57 -18.03
C ILE A 150 42.66 -7.01 -17.54
N GLY A 151 43.56 -7.91 -17.93
CA GLY A 151 43.47 -9.33 -17.63
C GLY A 151 42.39 -10.06 -18.44
N LYS A 152 42.28 -11.37 -18.18
CA LYS A 152 41.38 -12.31 -18.86
C LYS A 152 40.18 -12.67 -18.00
N GLU A 153 39.06 -12.95 -18.65
CA GLU A 153 37.84 -13.44 -17.98
C GLU A 153 38.06 -14.78 -17.26
N THR A 154 38.96 -15.62 -17.81
CA THR A 154 39.28 -16.95 -17.28
C THR A 154 40.79 -17.19 -17.24
N GLY A 155 41.23 -17.98 -16.26
CA GLY A 155 42.63 -18.35 -16.03
C GLY A 155 42.75 -19.05 -14.69
N SER A 156 43.65 -20.03 -14.59
CA SER A 156 43.82 -20.84 -13.36
C SER A 156 45.26 -21.15 -13.02
N VAL A 157 46.20 -20.85 -13.91
CA VAL A 157 47.64 -20.98 -13.65
C VAL A 157 48.25 -19.62 -13.31
N LYS A 158 49.41 -19.62 -12.66
CA LYS A 158 50.07 -18.38 -12.20
C LYS A 158 50.43 -17.47 -13.39
N GLU A 159 50.73 -18.08 -14.52
CA GLU A 159 51.13 -17.45 -15.78
C GLU A 159 49.97 -16.67 -16.44
N ASP A 160 48.71 -16.96 -16.10
CA ASP A 160 47.54 -16.20 -16.57
C ASP A 160 47.31 -14.89 -15.77
N SER A 161 48.09 -14.69 -14.71
CA SER A 161 47.84 -13.64 -13.72
C SER A 161 48.60 -12.35 -14.03
N LEU A 162 47.87 -11.26 -14.21
CA LEU A 162 48.46 -9.92 -14.30
C LEU A 162 48.60 -9.34 -12.88
N LEU A 163 49.82 -9.01 -12.46
CA LEU A 163 50.11 -8.54 -11.10
C LEU A 163 50.07 -7.01 -10.94
N SER A 164 50.36 -6.27 -12.01
CA SER A 164 50.45 -4.82 -11.98
C SER A 164 50.16 -4.23 -13.36
N PHE A 165 49.60 -3.03 -13.36
CA PHE A 165 49.48 -2.17 -14.53
C PHE A 165 49.90 -0.72 -14.21
N ALA A 166 50.83 -0.55 -13.25
CA ALA A 166 51.29 0.76 -12.79
C ALA A 166 51.82 1.67 -13.91
N ALA A 167 52.34 1.10 -14.99
CA ALA A 167 52.81 1.85 -16.17
C ALA A 167 51.68 2.60 -16.91
N LEU A 168 50.40 2.32 -16.61
CA LEU A 168 49.25 3.01 -17.20
C LEU A 168 48.98 4.42 -16.65
N SER A 169 49.84 4.93 -15.76
CA SER A 169 49.66 6.24 -15.10
C SER A 169 49.47 7.44 -16.05
N GLY A 170 49.80 7.30 -17.34
CA GLY A 170 49.53 8.31 -18.36
C GLY A 170 48.07 8.37 -18.86
N VAL A 171 47.25 7.35 -18.59
CA VAL A 171 45.86 7.28 -19.06
C VAL A 171 44.95 8.18 -18.21
N LYS A 172 44.27 9.12 -18.88
CA LYS A 172 43.36 10.10 -18.26
C LYS A 172 41.91 9.92 -18.67
N GLU A 173 41.65 9.47 -19.90
CA GLU A 173 40.29 9.29 -20.41
C GLU A 173 40.12 7.94 -21.12
N VAL A 174 39.01 7.26 -20.83
CA VAL A 174 38.56 6.08 -21.57
C VAL A 174 37.11 6.30 -21.98
N SER A 175 36.81 6.40 -23.27
CA SER A 175 35.43 6.67 -23.73
C SER A 175 34.50 5.47 -23.57
N GLY A 176 35.06 4.25 -23.60
CA GLY A 176 34.37 2.99 -23.32
C GLY A 176 34.51 2.51 -21.88
N THR A 177 34.43 1.20 -21.69
CA THR A 177 34.52 0.55 -20.37
C THR A 177 35.97 0.31 -19.97
N VAL A 178 36.34 0.70 -18.75
CA VAL A 178 37.51 0.19 -18.05
C VAL A 178 37.09 -1.10 -17.34
N LEU A 179 37.49 -2.24 -17.89
CA LEU A 179 37.16 -3.59 -17.40
C LEU A 179 38.40 -4.23 -16.76
N ILE A 180 38.34 -4.48 -15.46
CA ILE A 180 39.34 -5.29 -14.75
C ILE A 180 38.77 -6.70 -14.55
N ASN A 181 39.39 -7.67 -15.20
CA ASN A 181 38.95 -9.05 -15.21
C ASN A 181 39.53 -9.88 -14.05
N PRO A 182 38.96 -11.06 -13.75
CA PRO A 182 39.33 -11.85 -12.57
C PRO A 182 40.75 -12.41 -12.53
N THR A 183 41.48 -12.47 -13.65
CA THR A 183 42.90 -12.84 -13.63
C THR A 183 43.83 -11.70 -13.22
N TYR A 184 43.32 -10.49 -13.00
CA TYR A 184 44.09 -9.47 -12.31
C TYR A 184 44.28 -9.85 -10.83
N LYS A 185 45.54 -9.97 -10.42
CA LYS A 185 45.97 -10.45 -9.10
C LYS A 185 46.72 -9.39 -8.28
N GLY A 186 46.69 -8.13 -8.71
CA GLY A 186 47.20 -7.02 -7.91
C GLY A 186 46.25 -6.62 -6.79
N THR A 187 46.81 -6.01 -5.75
CA THR A 187 46.08 -5.61 -4.53
C THR A 187 45.46 -4.23 -4.61
N SER A 188 45.78 -3.44 -5.64
CA SER A 188 45.24 -2.10 -5.87
C SER A 188 44.97 -1.84 -7.36
N VAL A 189 44.47 -0.66 -7.70
CA VAL A 189 44.36 -0.20 -9.10
C VAL A 189 45.49 0.78 -9.48
N ALA A 190 46.67 0.60 -8.89
CA ALA A 190 47.82 1.45 -9.14
C ALA A 190 48.17 1.51 -10.64
N GLY A 191 48.33 2.72 -11.17
CA GLY A 191 48.41 3.02 -12.60
C GLY A 191 47.18 3.72 -13.18
N LEU A 192 46.07 3.84 -12.44
CA LEU A 192 44.87 4.56 -12.88
C LEU A 192 44.57 5.81 -12.05
N GLU A 193 45.51 6.29 -11.24
CA GLU A 193 45.32 7.41 -10.31
C GLU A 193 45.00 8.73 -11.03
N ASN A 194 45.51 8.89 -12.26
CA ASN A 194 45.29 10.06 -13.13
C ASN A 194 44.06 9.93 -14.03
N LEU A 195 43.31 8.82 -13.95
CA LEU A 195 42.08 8.64 -14.72
C LEU A 195 41.04 9.67 -14.27
N GLU A 196 40.62 10.55 -15.18
CA GLU A 196 39.63 11.60 -14.93
C GLU A 196 38.23 11.19 -15.40
N ARG A 197 38.12 10.43 -16.49
CA ARG A 197 36.84 10.04 -17.10
C ARG A 197 36.86 8.61 -17.61
N ALA A 198 35.79 7.87 -17.33
CA ALA A 198 35.53 6.55 -17.91
C ALA A 198 34.11 6.47 -18.47
N GLY A 199 33.92 5.81 -19.62
CA GLY A 199 32.59 5.50 -20.14
C GLY A 199 31.81 4.58 -19.20
N ALA A 200 32.47 3.55 -18.67
CA ALA A 200 32.01 2.75 -17.53
C ALA A 200 33.24 2.23 -16.78
N LEU A 201 33.09 1.87 -15.50
CA LEU A 201 34.17 1.25 -14.72
C LEU A 201 33.65 -0.05 -14.10
N LYS A 202 34.22 -1.17 -14.51
CA LYS A 202 33.77 -2.51 -14.14
C LYS A 202 34.92 -3.35 -13.62
N ILE A 203 34.81 -3.80 -12.38
CA ILE A 203 35.64 -4.87 -11.83
C ILE A 203 34.79 -6.13 -11.85
N ALA A 204 35.13 -7.07 -12.73
CA ALA A 204 34.37 -8.29 -12.92
C ALA A 204 34.65 -9.32 -11.83
N GLY A 205 33.60 -10.01 -11.40
CA GLY A 205 33.73 -11.25 -10.65
C GLY A 205 33.98 -12.45 -11.57
N ARG A 206 34.57 -13.52 -11.04
CA ARG A 206 34.69 -14.81 -11.71
C ARG A 206 33.38 -15.58 -11.61
N ILE A 207 32.81 -15.97 -12.74
CA ILE A 207 31.65 -16.87 -12.77
C ILE A 207 32.12 -18.28 -12.41
N GLY A 208 31.64 -18.82 -11.28
CA GLY A 208 31.87 -20.20 -10.86
C GLY A 208 30.59 -21.04 -10.87
N THR A 209 30.73 -22.37 -10.74
CA THR A 209 29.62 -23.32 -10.64
C THR A 209 28.69 -23.07 -9.45
N ASN A 210 29.20 -22.42 -8.40
CA ASN A 210 28.49 -22.06 -7.18
C ASN A 210 28.17 -20.55 -7.09
N GLY A 211 28.18 -19.82 -8.22
CA GLY A 211 27.91 -18.37 -8.29
C GLY A 211 29.14 -17.51 -8.60
N ALA A 212 28.91 -16.21 -8.77
CA ALA A 212 29.97 -15.24 -9.11
C ALA A 212 30.82 -14.85 -7.88
N PHE A 213 32.10 -15.22 -7.87
CA PHE A 213 33.09 -14.79 -6.89
C PHE A 213 33.66 -13.42 -7.28
N GLY A 214 33.99 -12.57 -6.32
CA GLY A 214 34.67 -11.30 -6.63
C GLY A 214 36.12 -11.50 -7.04
N ASN A 215 36.77 -10.41 -7.43
CA ASN A 215 38.22 -10.35 -7.36
C ASN A 215 38.68 -10.70 -5.92
N LYS A 216 39.67 -11.59 -5.79
CA LYS A 216 40.13 -12.14 -4.52
C LYS A 216 41.44 -11.56 -4.00
N GLU A 217 42.06 -10.65 -4.74
CA GLU A 217 43.32 -10.02 -4.33
C GLU A 217 43.18 -8.51 -4.13
N LEU A 218 42.25 -7.87 -4.85
CA LEU A 218 42.07 -6.43 -4.81
C LEU A 218 41.57 -6.00 -3.43
N GLU A 219 42.38 -5.23 -2.71
CA GLU A 219 42.12 -4.78 -1.34
C GLU A 219 41.77 -3.30 -1.27
N HIS A 220 42.31 -2.47 -2.16
CA HIS A 220 42.19 -1.02 -2.11
C HIS A 220 41.97 -0.41 -3.50
N ILE A 221 40.98 0.47 -3.65
CA ILE A 221 40.77 1.27 -4.88
C ILE A 221 40.95 2.74 -4.54
N GLU A 222 41.89 3.38 -5.25
CA GLU A 222 42.21 4.81 -5.17
C GLU A 222 42.21 5.36 -6.60
N LEU A 223 41.25 6.24 -6.92
CA LEU A 223 41.23 6.97 -8.20
C LEU A 223 41.09 8.47 -7.89
N SER A 224 42.20 9.08 -7.49
CA SER A 224 42.21 10.43 -6.90
C SER A 224 41.79 11.54 -7.87
N GLN A 225 41.88 11.30 -9.18
CA GLN A 225 41.48 12.27 -10.21
C GLN A 225 40.15 11.95 -10.91
N LEU A 226 39.50 10.82 -10.61
CA LEU A 226 38.30 10.40 -11.33
C LEU A 226 37.14 11.34 -11.01
N LYS A 227 36.65 12.04 -12.03
CA LYS A 227 35.54 13.01 -11.95
C LYS A 227 34.23 12.43 -12.44
N MET A 228 34.26 11.57 -13.45
CA MET A 228 33.04 11.09 -14.11
C MET A 228 33.13 9.63 -14.56
N VAL A 229 32.05 8.89 -14.30
CA VAL A 229 31.74 7.61 -14.95
C VAL A 229 30.46 7.80 -15.76
N GLY A 230 30.53 7.69 -17.09
CA GLY A 230 29.39 7.98 -17.98
C GLY A 230 28.23 6.98 -17.88
N GLY A 231 28.53 5.73 -17.53
CA GLY A 231 27.62 4.61 -17.39
C GLY A 231 27.72 3.99 -16.00
N ASP A 232 27.80 2.67 -15.94
CA ASP A 232 27.79 1.95 -14.66
C ASP A 232 29.17 1.98 -13.98
N LEU A 233 29.16 2.17 -12.66
CA LEU A 233 30.29 1.91 -11.77
C LEU A 233 30.00 0.59 -11.04
N TYR A 234 30.59 -0.49 -11.51
CA TYR A 234 30.34 -1.85 -11.01
C TYR A 234 31.61 -2.42 -10.36
N LEU A 235 31.57 -2.63 -9.05
CA LEU A 235 32.71 -3.12 -8.29
C LEU A 235 32.37 -4.48 -7.65
N SER A 236 33.05 -5.54 -8.11
CA SER A 236 32.87 -6.90 -7.57
C SER A 236 34.20 -7.47 -7.08
N ALA A 237 34.47 -7.32 -5.78
CA ALA A 237 35.68 -7.82 -5.12
C ALA A 237 35.40 -8.34 -3.69
N ASP A 238 35.93 -9.52 -3.34
CA ASP A 238 35.73 -10.19 -2.05
C ASP A 238 36.66 -9.61 -0.96
N THR A 239 37.85 -9.18 -1.38
CA THR A 239 38.92 -8.67 -0.52
C THR A 239 38.96 -7.16 -0.39
N LEU A 240 38.12 -6.43 -1.15
CA LEU A 240 38.11 -4.97 -1.16
C LEU A 240 37.70 -4.43 0.21
N ARG A 241 38.55 -3.60 0.82
CA ARG A 241 38.36 -3.01 2.15
C ARG A 241 38.17 -1.51 2.10
N THR A 242 38.80 -0.82 1.15
CA THR A 242 38.70 0.64 1.01
C THR A 242 38.41 1.05 -0.42
N LEU A 243 37.50 2.00 -0.58
CA LEU A 243 37.19 2.66 -1.84
C LEU A 243 37.26 4.17 -1.63
N ASN A 244 38.18 4.84 -2.33
CA ASN A 244 38.37 6.27 -2.27
C ASN A 244 38.30 6.90 -3.67
N LEU A 245 37.28 7.74 -3.87
CA LEU A 245 36.97 8.41 -5.14
C LEU A 245 36.67 9.89 -4.85
N PRO A 246 37.67 10.66 -4.38
CA PRO A 246 37.43 11.94 -3.71
C PRO A 246 36.92 13.05 -4.64
N LYS A 247 37.14 12.92 -5.95
CA LYS A 247 36.72 13.90 -6.97
C LYS A 247 35.56 13.42 -7.84
N LEU A 248 34.99 12.23 -7.58
CA LEU A 248 33.95 11.68 -8.43
C LEU A 248 32.66 12.48 -8.24
N GLU A 249 32.24 13.19 -9.27
CA GLU A 249 31.07 14.08 -9.27
C GLU A 249 29.81 13.38 -9.81
N SER A 250 29.97 12.44 -10.75
CA SER A 250 28.82 11.78 -11.38
C SER A 250 29.06 10.33 -11.81
N VAL A 251 28.01 9.53 -11.67
CA VAL A 251 27.84 8.20 -12.27
C VAL A 251 26.57 8.23 -13.11
N GLY A 252 26.68 8.15 -14.44
CA GLY A 252 25.52 8.27 -15.34
C GLY A 252 24.61 7.04 -15.33
N GLY A 253 25.12 5.88 -14.90
CA GLY A 253 24.37 4.63 -14.75
C GLY A 253 24.12 4.26 -13.28
N THR A 254 24.27 2.98 -12.99
CA THR A 254 24.09 2.40 -11.65
C THR A 254 25.42 2.30 -10.92
N LEU A 255 25.42 2.68 -9.64
CA LEU A 255 26.50 2.42 -8.70
C LEU A 255 26.27 1.08 -8.00
N THR A 256 27.04 0.06 -8.38
CA THR A 256 26.95 -1.30 -7.82
C THR A 256 28.19 -1.69 -7.04
N LEU A 257 27.98 -2.22 -5.83
CA LEU A 257 29.04 -2.80 -5.01
C LEU A 257 28.66 -4.21 -4.56
N GLN A 258 29.50 -5.18 -4.90
CA GLN A 258 29.39 -6.57 -4.45
C GLN A 258 30.65 -6.97 -3.69
N ALA A 259 30.53 -7.10 -2.37
CA ALA A 259 31.64 -7.42 -1.50
C ALA A 259 31.19 -8.18 -0.25
N ILE A 260 32.13 -8.49 0.63
CA ILE A 260 31.87 -9.16 1.91
C ILE A 260 31.99 -8.17 3.07
N HIS A 261 33.07 -7.40 3.10
CA HIS A 261 33.40 -6.52 4.23
C HIS A 261 34.14 -5.26 3.77
N PHE A 262 33.63 -4.10 4.16
CA PHE A 262 34.21 -2.78 3.90
C PHE A 262 34.57 -2.04 5.20
N LYS A 263 35.74 -1.41 5.19
CA LYS A 263 36.22 -0.55 6.29
C LYS A 263 35.98 0.94 6.03
N GLN A 264 36.03 1.37 4.78
CA GLN A 264 35.89 2.77 4.39
C GLN A 264 35.28 2.86 2.99
N LEU A 265 34.22 3.68 2.87
CA LEU A 265 33.47 3.90 1.64
C LEU A 265 33.17 5.40 1.52
N GLU A 266 33.85 6.11 0.62
CA GLU A 266 33.76 7.58 0.54
C GLU A 266 33.45 8.08 -0.88
N PHE A 267 32.43 8.94 -0.97
CA PHE A 267 32.01 9.65 -2.18
C PHE A 267 31.74 11.14 -1.85
N PRO A 268 32.76 11.91 -1.43
CA PRO A 268 32.55 13.24 -0.88
C PRO A 268 32.06 14.27 -1.90
N ALA A 269 32.39 14.10 -3.19
CA ALA A 269 32.01 15.01 -4.27
C ALA A 269 30.85 14.50 -5.14
N LEU A 270 30.31 13.30 -4.90
CA LEU A 270 29.35 12.67 -5.81
C LEU A 270 28.00 13.35 -5.73
N GLU A 271 27.62 14.06 -6.79
CA GLU A 271 26.38 14.84 -6.87
C GLU A 271 25.24 14.11 -7.59
N ILE A 272 25.57 13.25 -8.57
CA ILE A 272 24.59 12.66 -9.48
C ILE A 272 24.81 11.15 -9.65
N ILE A 273 23.72 10.39 -9.49
CA ILE A 273 23.61 9.00 -9.94
C ILE A 273 22.41 8.88 -10.86
N GLY A 274 22.66 8.50 -12.12
CA GLY A 274 21.63 8.50 -13.16
C GLY A 274 20.58 7.39 -13.02
N LYS A 275 20.90 6.30 -12.30
CA LYS A 275 19.97 5.19 -12.03
C LYS A 275 19.93 4.82 -10.55
N ASP A 276 20.56 3.70 -10.17
CA ASP A 276 20.39 3.07 -8.85
C ASP A 276 21.68 3.12 -8.03
N ILE A 277 21.52 3.05 -6.70
CA ILE A 277 22.57 2.61 -5.78
C ILE A 277 22.21 1.20 -5.31
N THR A 278 23.11 0.24 -5.52
CA THR A 278 22.92 -1.16 -5.12
C THR A 278 24.18 -1.70 -4.46
N PHE A 279 24.17 -1.87 -3.14
CA PHE A 279 25.22 -2.62 -2.45
C PHE A 279 24.67 -3.93 -1.92
N THR A 280 25.36 -5.03 -2.21
CA THR A 280 24.91 -6.38 -1.85
C THR A 280 26.07 -7.22 -1.36
N GLY A 281 25.80 -8.07 -0.37
CA GLY A 281 26.74 -9.12 0.02
C GLY A 281 26.84 -10.20 -1.07
N ARG A 282 27.88 -11.04 -0.99
CA ARG A 282 28.06 -12.18 -1.90
C ARG A 282 26.97 -13.23 -1.73
N GLN A 283 26.52 -13.83 -2.84
CA GLN A 283 25.52 -14.90 -2.86
C GLN A 283 24.23 -14.55 -2.08
N ASN A 284 23.77 -13.29 -2.17
CA ASN A 284 22.66 -12.75 -1.36
C ASN A 284 22.89 -12.81 0.16
N GLY A 285 24.15 -12.92 0.59
CA GLY A 285 24.56 -12.86 1.97
C GLY A 285 24.60 -11.42 2.51
N THR A 286 24.90 -11.32 3.81
CA THR A 286 25.04 -10.05 4.53
C THR A 286 26.29 -9.29 4.10
N LEU A 287 26.17 -7.98 3.89
CA LEU A 287 27.30 -7.07 3.68
C LEU A 287 27.68 -6.40 5.02
N GLU A 288 28.96 -6.45 5.40
CA GLU A 288 29.48 -5.63 6.51
C GLU A 288 30.04 -4.31 5.97
N LEU A 289 29.48 -3.19 6.40
CA LEU A 289 29.88 -1.83 6.01
C LEU A 289 30.41 -1.03 7.21
N THR A 290 30.76 0.24 6.95
CA THR A 290 31.03 1.27 7.95
C THR A 290 29.82 1.54 8.84
N GLU A 291 30.04 2.17 10.00
CA GLU A 291 28.94 2.56 10.89
C GLU A 291 28.00 3.61 10.28
N GLU A 292 28.51 4.42 9.33
CA GLU A 292 27.71 5.40 8.59
C GLU A 292 27.79 5.12 7.08
N VAL A 293 26.64 5.13 6.42
CA VAL A 293 26.51 5.23 4.95
C VAL A 293 26.11 6.67 4.64
N SER A 294 27.02 7.43 4.04
CA SER A 294 26.83 8.85 3.77
C SER A 294 27.22 9.23 2.34
N PHE A 295 26.36 10.02 1.71
CA PHE A 295 26.61 10.67 0.42
C PHE A 295 26.38 12.19 0.60
N PRO A 296 27.39 12.95 1.05
CA PRO A 296 27.21 14.31 1.53
C PRO A 296 26.82 15.30 0.42
N ALA A 297 27.26 15.06 -0.81
CA ALA A 297 27.02 15.94 -1.96
C ALA A 297 25.91 15.45 -2.91
N LEU A 298 25.34 14.24 -2.70
CA LEU A 298 24.43 13.63 -3.66
C LEU A 298 23.10 14.40 -3.70
N LYS A 299 22.82 15.06 -4.82
CA LYS A 299 21.62 15.86 -5.06
C LYS A 299 20.53 15.07 -5.78
N THR A 300 20.92 14.22 -6.73
CA THR A 300 20.00 13.52 -7.63
C THR A 300 20.28 12.03 -7.69
N LEU A 301 19.23 11.24 -7.46
CA LEU A 301 19.20 9.79 -7.70
C LEU A 301 18.07 9.47 -8.68
N GLY A 302 18.43 9.01 -9.88
CA GLY A 302 17.49 8.85 -10.98
C GLY A 302 16.40 7.80 -10.75
N ASN A 303 16.68 6.76 -9.96
CA ASN A 303 15.71 5.70 -9.69
C ASN A 303 15.68 5.29 -8.21
N GLN A 304 16.47 4.30 -7.76
CA GLN A 304 16.29 3.72 -6.42
C GLN A 304 17.57 3.64 -5.58
N LEU A 305 17.40 3.86 -4.27
CA LEU A 305 18.34 3.50 -3.22
C LEU A 305 17.81 2.25 -2.52
N THR A 306 18.50 1.11 -2.65
CA THR A 306 18.13 -0.12 -1.96
C THR A 306 19.26 -0.61 -1.07
N LEU A 307 19.03 -0.57 0.24
CA LEU A 307 19.97 -1.08 1.25
C LEU A 307 19.32 -2.26 1.98
N LYS A 308 19.93 -3.44 1.89
CA LYS A 308 19.34 -4.69 2.38
C LYS A 308 20.35 -5.54 3.13
N SER A 309 19.98 -5.96 4.34
CA SER A 309 20.72 -6.96 5.12
C SER A 309 22.18 -6.57 5.38
N TYR A 310 22.41 -5.34 5.86
CA TYR A 310 23.74 -4.88 6.27
C TYR A 310 23.96 -5.08 7.77
N LYS A 311 25.23 -5.25 8.14
CA LYS A 311 25.71 -5.27 9.53
C LYS A 311 26.56 -4.03 9.82
N LYS A 312 26.59 -3.62 11.09
CA LYS A 312 27.35 -2.47 11.64
C LYS A 312 26.87 -1.08 11.24
N VAL A 313 26.07 -0.94 10.18
CA VAL A 313 25.51 0.35 9.78
C VAL A 313 24.54 0.84 10.84
N LYS A 314 24.94 1.88 11.58
CA LYS A 314 24.16 2.58 12.59
C LYS A 314 23.48 3.82 12.04
N LYS A 315 24.03 4.43 10.99
CA LYS A 315 23.52 5.71 10.46
C LYS A 315 23.46 5.73 8.94
N ILE A 316 22.36 6.26 8.41
CA ILE A 316 22.18 6.57 6.99
C ILE A 316 21.96 8.07 6.86
N ASN A 317 22.76 8.74 6.02
CA ASN A 317 22.79 10.20 5.95
C ASN A 317 22.96 10.72 4.51
N PHE A 318 21.94 11.38 3.99
CA PHE A 318 21.91 11.97 2.64
C PHE A 318 21.46 13.43 2.73
N PRO A 319 22.34 14.34 3.18
CA PRO A 319 21.96 15.70 3.56
C PRO A 319 21.61 16.59 2.35
N ALA A 320 22.12 16.29 1.16
CA ALA A 320 21.92 17.08 -0.06
C ALA A 320 20.86 16.50 -1.02
N LEU A 321 20.36 15.28 -0.77
CA LEU A 321 19.47 14.58 -1.71
C LEU A 321 18.13 15.30 -1.76
N VAL A 322 17.74 15.79 -2.94
CA VAL A 322 16.50 16.57 -3.12
C VAL A 322 15.32 15.69 -3.51
N SER A 323 15.55 14.69 -4.36
CA SER A 323 14.50 13.80 -4.86
C SER A 323 15.03 12.41 -5.17
N ALA A 324 14.18 11.39 -5.00
CA ALA A 324 14.41 10.03 -5.46
C ALA A 324 13.08 9.39 -5.90
N ALA A 325 13.13 8.37 -6.76
CA ALA A 325 11.92 7.61 -7.05
C ALA A 325 11.61 6.65 -5.90
N THR A 326 12.60 5.84 -5.49
CA THR A 326 12.44 4.86 -4.42
C THR A 326 13.59 4.91 -3.41
N ILE A 327 13.24 4.86 -2.13
CA ILE A 327 14.20 4.60 -1.04
C ILE A 327 13.67 3.40 -0.26
N SER A 328 14.42 2.30 -0.26
CA SER A 328 14.04 1.04 0.39
C SER A 328 15.15 0.58 1.33
N LEU A 329 14.85 0.57 2.63
CA LEU A 329 15.74 0.11 3.68
C LEU A 329 15.12 -1.15 4.34
N GLU A 330 15.85 -2.27 4.27
CA GLU A 330 15.35 -3.58 4.69
C GLU A 330 16.36 -4.35 5.56
N SER A 331 15.91 -4.89 6.69
CA SER A 331 16.71 -5.79 7.55
C SER A 331 18.05 -5.19 8.00
N LEU A 332 18.02 -3.95 8.47
CA LEU A 332 19.20 -3.21 8.98
C LEU A 332 19.18 -3.19 10.52
N SER A 333 19.48 -4.33 11.15
CA SER A 333 19.25 -4.53 12.60
C SER A 333 20.03 -3.58 13.52
N ASP A 334 21.22 -3.14 13.10
CA ASP A 334 22.08 -2.23 13.86
C ASP A 334 21.77 -0.74 13.61
N LEU A 335 20.84 -0.44 12.68
CA LEU A 335 20.52 0.93 12.28
C LEU A 335 19.84 1.67 13.43
N GLU A 336 20.40 2.82 13.77
CA GLU A 336 19.93 3.74 14.81
C GLU A 336 19.28 4.98 14.19
N ASP A 337 19.85 5.55 13.11
CA ASP A 337 19.36 6.83 12.58
C ASP A 337 19.30 6.90 11.05
N VAL A 338 18.25 7.56 10.53
CA VAL A 338 18.05 7.82 9.09
C VAL A 338 17.74 9.30 8.85
N PHE A 339 18.62 9.98 8.10
CA PHE A 339 18.52 11.41 7.83
C PHE A 339 18.53 11.73 6.33
N PHE A 340 17.47 12.43 5.89
CA PHE A 340 17.34 13.00 4.55
C PHE A 340 16.96 14.48 4.65
N SER A 341 17.92 15.33 5.05
CA SER A 341 17.67 16.71 5.48
C SER A 341 17.16 17.65 4.37
N SER A 342 17.43 17.34 3.10
CA SER A 342 17.02 18.15 1.95
C SER A 342 16.02 17.47 1.03
N LEU A 343 15.54 16.27 1.37
CA LEU A 343 14.65 15.49 0.52
C LEU A 343 13.27 16.14 0.50
N GLU A 344 12.81 16.54 -0.67
CA GLU A 344 11.56 17.28 -0.89
C GLU A 344 10.46 16.39 -1.48
N GLU A 345 10.82 15.43 -2.35
CA GLU A 345 9.87 14.55 -3.04
C GLU A 345 10.35 13.10 -3.16
N ILE A 346 9.41 12.17 -2.96
CA ILE A 346 9.54 10.75 -3.32
C ILE A 346 8.47 10.39 -4.36
N SER A 347 8.88 10.15 -5.61
CA SER A 347 7.92 9.98 -6.71
C SER A 347 7.27 8.59 -6.77
N TYR A 348 7.85 7.57 -6.12
CA TYR A 348 7.30 6.22 -6.07
C TYR A 348 7.09 5.69 -4.65
N SER A 349 8.16 5.44 -3.88
CA SER A 349 8.04 4.81 -2.56
C SER A 349 9.21 5.08 -1.61
N PHE A 350 8.89 5.48 -0.38
CA PHE A 350 9.83 5.43 0.75
C PHE A 350 9.40 4.30 1.67
N SER A 351 10.29 3.33 1.94
CA SER A 351 9.96 2.20 2.80
C SER A 351 11.06 1.79 3.77
N LEU A 352 10.63 1.54 5.01
CA LEU A 352 11.41 1.00 6.13
C LEU A 352 10.75 -0.30 6.59
N GLN A 353 11.36 -1.45 6.34
CA GLN A 353 10.70 -2.74 6.56
C GLN A 353 11.60 -3.83 7.18
N TYR A 354 11.09 -4.50 8.22
CA TYR A 354 11.60 -5.75 8.83
C TYR A 354 13.06 -5.76 9.32
N PRO A 355 13.33 -6.57 10.34
CA PRO A 355 13.57 -6.03 11.67
C PRO A 355 14.65 -4.94 11.68
N MET A 356 14.30 -3.77 12.21
CA MET A 356 15.24 -2.67 12.53
C MET A 356 15.02 -2.28 13.99
N ASN A 357 15.52 -3.12 14.90
CA ASN A 357 15.15 -3.06 16.32
C ASN A 357 15.77 -1.89 17.08
N ASN A 358 16.88 -1.33 16.57
CA ASN A 358 17.63 -0.26 17.23
C ASN A 358 17.30 1.14 16.69
N LEU A 359 16.37 1.25 15.75
CA LEU A 359 16.05 2.49 15.05
C LEU A 359 15.50 3.53 16.04
N ASN A 360 16.26 4.59 16.30
CA ASN A 360 15.89 5.70 17.17
C ASN A 360 15.10 6.73 16.38
N GLU A 361 15.69 7.31 15.34
CA GLU A 361 15.12 8.45 14.63
C GLU A 361 15.13 8.29 13.11
N VAL A 362 14.01 8.67 12.49
CA VAL A 362 13.85 8.85 11.05
C VAL A 362 13.38 10.28 10.84
N SER A 363 14.19 11.13 10.20
CA SER A 363 13.86 12.54 9.99
C SER A 363 13.98 12.96 8.51
N LEU A 364 12.86 13.45 7.97
CA LEU A 364 12.70 13.92 6.60
C LEU A 364 12.05 15.33 6.64
N PRO A 365 12.74 16.34 7.20
CA PRO A 365 12.13 17.59 7.62
C PRO A 365 11.67 18.48 6.45
N LYS A 366 12.12 18.23 5.22
CA LYS A 366 11.70 18.96 4.02
C LYS A 366 10.81 18.16 3.09
N LEU A 367 10.50 16.89 3.40
CA LEU A 367 9.69 16.05 2.53
C LEU A 367 8.27 16.60 2.51
N THR A 368 7.84 17.16 1.38
CA THR A 368 6.49 17.74 1.25
C THR A 368 5.52 16.77 0.60
N LYS A 369 6.03 15.85 -0.23
CA LYS A 369 5.24 14.97 -1.07
C LYS A 369 5.88 13.60 -1.21
N ALA A 370 5.09 12.54 -1.07
CA ALA A 370 5.52 11.19 -1.39
C ALA A 370 4.40 10.41 -2.07
N ASN A 371 4.68 9.60 -3.09
CA ASN A 371 3.64 8.75 -3.67
C ASN A 371 3.27 7.57 -2.75
N SER A 372 4.23 7.05 -1.97
CA SER A 372 4.02 6.04 -0.94
C SER A 372 4.96 6.25 0.25
N MET A 373 4.44 6.05 1.45
CA MET A 373 5.19 6.01 2.70
C MET A 373 4.87 4.71 3.43
N ARG A 374 5.84 3.81 3.60
CA ARG A 374 5.65 2.50 4.23
C ARG A 374 6.66 2.24 5.35
N ILE A 375 6.23 2.40 6.58
CA ILE A 375 6.99 2.16 7.80
C ILE A 375 6.38 0.94 8.49
N TYR A 376 7.02 -0.22 8.38
CA TYR A 376 6.42 -1.48 8.76
C TYR A 376 7.37 -2.34 9.61
N ASN A 377 6.88 -2.82 10.75
CA ASN A 377 7.53 -3.81 11.61
C ASN A 377 9.01 -3.45 11.92
N ASN A 378 9.19 -2.31 12.58
CA ASN A 378 10.49 -1.83 13.01
C ASN A 378 10.41 -1.17 14.39
N GLY A 379 11.57 -0.93 15.01
CA GLY A 379 11.71 -0.38 16.36
C GLY A 379 11.80 1.13 16.41
N VAL A 380 11.39 1.87 15.37
CA VAL A 380 11.51 3.34 15.31
C VAL A 380 10.89 3.99 16.55
N LYS A 381 11.62 4.89 17.20
CA LYS A 381 11.13 5.63 18.38
C LYS A 381 10.56 6.99 18.01
N LYS A 382 11.16 7.66 17.02
CA LYS A 382 10.79 8.97 16.50
C LYS A 382 10.72 8.97 14.97
N LEU A 383 9.59 9.38 14.44
CA LEU A 383 9.35 9.57 13.00
C LEU A 383 8.94 11.02 12.74
N ASP A 384 9.87 11.80 12.19
CA ASP A 384 9.66 13.21 11.86
C ASP A 384 9.41 13.42 10.36
N LEU A 385 8.12 13.63 10.04
CA LEU A 385 7.61 13.93 8.70
C LEU A 385 6.83 15.26 8.72
N GLY A 386 7.27 16.24 9.53
CA GLY A 386 6.50 17.46 9.82
C GLY A 386 6.13 18.34 8.62
N SER A 387 6.85 18.22 7.50
CA SER A 387 6.56 18.95 6.26
C SER A 387 5.71 18.15 5.27
N LEU A 388 5.46 16.85 5.51
CA LEU A 388 4.76 15.98 4.57
C LEU A 388 3.29 16.40 4.50
N ALA A 389 2.91 17.01 3.38
CA ALA A 389 1.57 17.55 3.17
C ALA A 389 0.66 16.61 2.37
N TYR A 390 1.24 15.79 1.49
CA TYR A 390 0.53 14.94 0.56
C TYR A 390 1.16 13.55 0.42
N VAL A 391 0.32 12.51 0.46
CA VAL A 391 0.68 11.15 0.07
C VAL A 391 -0.16 10.68 -1.12
N GLY A 392 0.48 10.11 -2.14
CA GLY A 392 -0.15 9.67 -3.38
C GLY A 392 -0.97 8.37 -3.27
N LYS A 393 -1.33 7.82 -4.44
CA LYS A 393 -2.23 6.67 -4.57
C LYS A 393 -1.73 5.38 -3.95
N ASN A 394 -0.42 5.24 -3.77
CA ASN A 394 0.20 4.08 -3.12
C ASN A 394 0.15 4.16 -1.59
N GLY A 395 -0.40 5.24 -1.04
CA GLY A 395 -0.87 5.31 0.34
C GLY A 395 0.20 5.48 1.42
N LEU A 396 -0.30 5.63 2.64
CA LEU A 396 0.45 5.75 3.88
C LEU A 396 0.26 4.48 4.71
N THR A 397 1.34 3.84 5.12
CA THR A 397 1.32 2.70 6.04
C THR A 397 2.34 2.92 7.15
N ILE A 398 1.88 3.00 8.39
CA ILE A 398 2.70 2.98 9.60
C ILE A 398 2.13 1.88 10.49
N GLU A 399 2.77 0.71 10.49
CA GLU A 399 2.23 -0.48 11.13
C GLU A 399 3.29 -1.27 11.91
N HIS A 400 2.89 -1.86 13.05
CA HIS A 400 3.75 -2.70 13.89
C HIS A 400 5.03 -1.98 14.38
N CYS A 401 4.93 -0.70 14.70
CA CYS A 401 6.02 0.11 15.27
C CYS A 401 5.72 0.42 16.75
N GLN A 402 5.80 -0.61 17.60
CA GLN A 402 5.39 -0.52 19.02
C GLN A 402 6.28 0.38 19.89
N SER A 403 7.49 0.70 19.43
CA SER A 403 8.40 1.61 20.11
C SER A 403 8.21 3.09 19.73
N LEU A 404 7.35 3.37 18.74
CA LEU A 404 7.11 4.72 18.22
C LEU A 404 6.32 5.55 19.24
N GLY A 405 7.01 6.46 19.91
CA GLY A 405 6.43 7.41 20.86
C GLY A 405 6.25 8.82 20.29
N GLU A 406 7.07 9.19 19.30
CA GLU A 406 7.01 10.52 18.66
C GLU A 406 6.73 10.38 17.17
N LEU A 407 5.51 10.71 16.75
CA LEU A 407 5.09 10.75 15.34
C LEU A 407 4.77 12.20 14.96
N ASN A 408 5.42 12.75 13.95
CA ASN A 408 5.09 14.08 13.43
C ASN A 408 4.56 14.00 12.00
N LEU A 409 3.26 14.23 11.84
CA LEU A 409 2.56 14.37 10.55
C LEU A 409 1.81 15.72 10.47
N SER A 410 2.30 16.74 11.18
CA SER A 410 1.59 17.99 11.46
C SER A 410 1.22 18.86 10.24
N SER A 411 1.71 18.52 9.05
CA SER A 411 1.32 19.16 7.78
C SER A 411 0.48 18.27 6.86
N LEU A 412 0.25 17.00 7.21
CA LEU A 412 -0.43 16.05 6.33
C LEU A 412 -1.89 16.43 6.16
N THR A 413 -2.28 16.76 4.93
CA THR A 413 -3.66 17.14 4.59
C THR A 413 -4.37 16.11 3.74
N THR A 414 -3.65 15.39 2.88
CA THR A 414 -4.26 14.51 1.87
C THR A 414 -3.49 13.22 1.73
N VAL A 415 -4.23 12.10 1.70
CA VAL A 415 -3.73 10.80 1.24
C VAL A 415 -4.64 10.34 0.11
N ASP A 416 -4.19 10.35 -1.15
CA ASP A 416 -5.01 9.92 -2.29
C ASP A 416 -5.27 8.40 -2.28
N GLY A 417 -4.36 7.62 -1.69
CA GLY A 417 -4.49 6.18 -1.49
C GLY A 417 -5.15 5.80 -0.15
N ALA A 418 -4.89 4.58 0.31
CA ALA A 418 -5.26 4.14 1.65
C ALA A 418 -4.28 4.69 2.71
N ALA A 419 -4.78 4.90 3.92
CA ALA A 419 -4.02 5.31 5.09
C ALA A 419 -4.21 4.29 6.23
N THR A 420 -3.17 3.53 6.54
CA THR A 420 -3.15 2.55 7.64
C THR A 420 -2.16 3.00 8.70
N ILE A 421 -2.65 3.31 9.89
CA ILE A 421 -1.86 3.64 11.09
C ILE A 421 -2.32 2.68 12.17
N SER A 422 -1.53 1.64 12.45
CA SER A 422 -2.00 0.54 13.29
C SER A 422 -0.91 -0.14 14.09
N TYR A 423 -1.27 -0.73 15.23
CA TYR A 423 -0.30 -1.38 16.12
C TYR A 423 0.86 -0.44 16.49
N LEU A 424 0.52 0.71 17.10
CA LEU A 424 1.46 1.72 17.57
C LEU A 424 1.23 2.05 19.04
N ALA A 425 2.23 2.66 19.67
CA ALA A 425 2.19 3.12 21.06
C ALA A 425 2.22 4.66 21.18
N ILE A 426 1.72 5.38 20.17
CA ILE A 426 1.64 6.84 20.17
C ILE A 426 0.71 7.36 21.29
N PRO A 427 1.03 8.51 21.91
CA PRO A 427 0.28 9.00 23.07
C PRO A 427 -1.09 9.57 22.72
N ASP A 428 -1.23 10.14 21.52
CA ASP A 428 -2.43 10.85 21.06
C ASP A 428 -2.52 10.86 19.53
N MET A 429 -3.56 11.54 19.02
CA MET A 429 -3.89 11.65 17.60
C MET A 429 -3.53 13.02 17.00
N GLU A 430 -2.82 13.89 17.72
CA GLU A 430 -2.37 15.20 17.22
C GLU A 430 -1.67 15.15 15.84
N PRO A 431 -0.91 14.09 15.48
CA PRO A 431 -0.26 14.03 14.18
C PRO A 431 -1.24 14.08 13.00
N LEU A 432 -2.51 13.71 13.19
CA LEU A 432 -3.50 13.62 12.11
C LEU A 432 -4.47 14.80 12.07
N LYS A 433 -4.27 15.84 12.89
CA LYS A 433 -5.26 16.90 13.08
C LYS A 433 -5.61 17.71 11.82
N LYS A 434 -4.66 17.81 10.87
CA LYS A 434 -4.82 18.53 9.60
C LYS A 434 -5.29 17.65 8.44
N LEU A 435 -5.47 16.35 8.67
CA LEU A 435 -5.88 15.42 7.61
C LEU A 435 -7.30 15.76 7.16
N LYS A 436 -7.48 16.08 5.88
CA LYS A 436 -8.76 16.49 5.26
C LYS A 436 -9.40 15.39 4.44
N SER A 437 -8.61 14.58 3.74
CA SER A 437 -9.15 13.55 2.86
C SER A 437 -8.25 12.33 2.76
N VAL A 438 -8.90 11.16 2.74
CA VAL A 438 -8.29 9.87 2.38
C VAL A 438 -9.06 9.30 1.20
N GLY A 439 -8.39 9.05 0.08
CA GLY A 439 -9.05 8.55 -1.15
C GLY A 439 -9.37 7.05 -1.10
N GLY A 440 -8.62 6.27 -0.33
CA GLY A 440 -8.86 4.84 -0.08
C GLY A 440 -9.40 4.56 1.33
N ASP A 441 -9.05 3.38 1.86
CA ASP A 441 -9.42 2.99 3.22
C ASP A 441 -8.62 3.79 4.26
N LEU A 442 -9.29 4.20 5.35
CA LEU A 442 -8.66 4.74 6.55
C LEU A 442 -8.75 3.72 7.68
N LYS A 443 -7.61 3.24 8.17
CA LYS A 443 -7.54 2.29 9.29
C LYS A 443 -6.70 2.88 10.41
N LEU A 444 -7.35 3.20 11.53
CA LEU A 444 -6.71 3.68 12.76
C LEU A 444 -7.04 2.66 13.88
N THR A 445 -6.19 1.66 14.06
CA THR A 445 -6.51 0.50 14.93
C THR A 445 -5.34 0.10 15.82
N THR A 446 -5.63 -0.38 17.02
CA THR A 446 -4.62 -0.86 17.98
C THR A 446 -3.56 0.19 18.26
N LEU A 447 -4.01 1.38 18.68
CA LEU A 447 -3.16 2.48 19.14
C LEU A 447 -3.18 2.47 20.68
N SER A 448 -2.36 1.62 21.28
CA SER A 448 -2.54 1.14 22.66
C SER A 448 -2.44 2.22 23.74
N ASN A 449 -1.68 3.28 23.48
CA ASN A 449 -1.48 4.40 24.40
C ASN A 449 -2.44 5.58 24.16
N VAL A 450 -3.25 5.53 23.11
CA VAL A 450 -4.26 6.56 22.84
C VAL A 450 -5.41 6.37 23.82
N LYS A 451 -5.49 7.28 24.79
CA LYS A 451 -6.47 7.27 25.87
C LYS A 451 -7.74 8.03 25.54
N GLN A 452 -7.71 8.96 24.60
CA GLN A 452 -8.86 9.75 24.17
C GLN A 452 -8.85 9.88 22.64
N LEU A 453 -10.04 10.00 22.06
CA LEU A 453 -10.25 10.19 20.62
C LEU A 453 -10.88 11.55 20.31
N ASP A 454 -10.75 12.49 21.24
CA ASP A 454 -11.12 13.88 21.05
C ASP A 454 -10.18 14.52 20.02
N ASN A 455 -10.75 15.28 19.09
CA ASN A 455 -10.01 15.99 18.04
C ASN A 455 -9.02 15.12 17.25
N ALA A 456 -9.32 13.83 17.05
CA ALA A 456 -8.41 12.93 16.34
C ALA A 456 -8.11 13.35 14.89
N CYS A 457 -9.15 13.66 14.09
CA CYS A 457 -9.03 14.18 12.73
C CYS A 457 -10.15 15.22 12.47
N PRO A 458 -10.12 16.39 13.12
CA PRO A 458 -11.23 17.34 13.15
C PRO A 458 -11.49 18.00 11.79
N GLU A 459 -10.49 18.04 10.91
CA GLU A 459 -10.60 18.58 9.54
C GLU A 459 -10.94 17.50 8.49
N LEU A 460 -11.06 16.22 8.88
CA LEU A 460 -11.29 15.12 7.93
C LEU A 460 -12.71 15.22 7.35
N GLU A 461 -12.84 15.49 6.06
CA GLU A 461 -14.12 15.65 5.37
C GLU A 461 -14.57 14.38 4.64
N THR A 462 -13.64 13.61 4.08
CA THR A 462 -13.96 12.47 3.21
C THR A 462 -13.04 11.28 3.40
N VAL A 463 -13.62 10.08 3.45
CA VAL A 463 -12.92 8.80 3.25
C VAL A 463 -13.53 8.12 2.03
N GLY A 464 -12.75 7.93 0.96
CA GLY A 464 -13.25 7.33 -0.28
C GLY A 464 -13.49 5.82 -0.19
N GLY A 465 -12.77 5.13 0.70
CA GLY A 465 -12.96 3.71 1.04
C GLY A 465 -13.67 3.48 2.37
N GLY A 466 -13.37 2.36 3.03
CA GLY A 466 -13.84 2.03 4.37
C GLY A 466 -13.10 2.82 5.46
N PHE A 467 -13.76 3.05 6.59
CA PHE A 467 -13.17 3.72 7.74
C PHE A 467 -13.27 2.82 8.97
N SER A 468 -12.12 2.35 9.49
CA SER A 468 -12.06 1.41 10.60
C SER A 468 -11.34 1.99 11.81
N LEU A 469 -12.01 1.93 12.97
CA LEU A 469 -11.47 2.24 14.29
C LEU A 469 -11.62 1.02 15.20
N GLY A 470 -10.58 0.71 15.99
CA GLY A 470 -10.73 -0.35 16.97
C GLY A 470 -9.48 -0.73 17.75
N GLY A 471 -9.67 -1.54 18.79
CA GLY A 471 -8.59 -1.98 19.68
C GLY A 471 -8.03 -0.86 20.55
N TYR A 472 -8.90 0.00 21.06
CA TYR A 472 -8.57 1.10 21.96
C TYR A 472 -8.80 0.70 23.42
N SER A 473 -8.10 1.36 24.35
CA SER A 473 -8.19 1.08 25.78
C SER A 473 -9.56 1.47 26.37
N GLU A 474 -9.87 0.98 27.57
CA GLU A 474 -11.09 1.37 28.31
C GLU A 474 -11.13 2.85 28.71
N GLU A 475 -10.00 3.55 28.64
CA GLU A 475 -9.92 4.99 28.95
C GLU A 475 -10.53 5.85 27.83
N ALA A 476 -10.60 5.32 26.60
CA ALA A 476 -11.20 5.99 25.45
C ALA A 476 -12.73 5.92 25.54
N THR A 477 -13.33 6.89 26.23
CA THR A 477 -14.76 6.89 26.56
C THR A 477 -15.63 7.64 25.57
N VAL A 478 -15.09 8.58 24.80
CA VAL A 478 -15.87 9.39 23.85
C VAL A 478 -15.21 9.38 22.48
N LEU A 479 -15.97 9.03 21.43
CA LEU A 479 -15.54 9.18 20.05
C LEU A 479 -15.90 10.59 19.54
N SER A 480 -14.99 11.54 19.70
CA SER A 480 -15.21 12.97 19.37
C SER A 480 -14.10 13.57 18.51
N GLY A 481 -13.76 12.93 17.39
CA GLY A 481 -12.59 13.30 16.59
C GLY A 481 -12.84 13.67 15.13
N PHE A 482 -14.04 13.44 14.59
CA PHE A 482 -14.27 13.41 13.14
C PHE A 482 -15.34 14.41 12.68
N ASN A 483 -15.40 15.56 13.35
CA ASN A 483 -16.54 16.48 13.29
C ASN A 483 -16.84 17.03 11.89
N ALA A 484 -15.85 17.10 11.01
CA ALA A 484 -16.00 17.55 9.62
C ALA A 484 -16.37 16.42 8.64
N LEU A 485 -16.38 15.15 9.07
CA LEU A 485 -16.52 13.99 8.19
C LEU A 485 -17.92 13.92 7.60
N LYS A 486 -18.03 14.09 6.27
CA LYS A 486 -19.29 14.13 5.52
C LYS A 486 -19.60 12.79 4.84
N THR A 487 -18.57 12.12 4.32
CA THR A 487 -18.74 10.95 3.45
C THR A 487 -17.76 9.83 3.77
N ILE A 488 -18.27 8.61 3.83
CA ILE A 488 -17.50 7.36 3.84
C ILE A 488 -17.98 6.52 2.66
N GLY A 489 -17.10 6.23 1.71
CA GLY A 489 -17.45 5.49 0.48
C GLY A 489 -17.58 3.98 0.69
N GLY A 490 -16.99 3.44 1.76
CA GLY A 490 -17.03 2.03 2.14
C GLY A 490 -17.77 1.77 3.45
N THR A 491 -17.32 0.75 4.18
CA THR A 491 -17.89 0.39 5.50
C THR A 491 -17.28 1.26 6.59
N PHE A 492 -18.12 1.87 7.42
CA PHE A 492 -17.72 2.45 8.70
C PHE A 492 -17.74 1.37 9.78
N SER A 493 -16.58 1.06 10.36
CA SER A 493 -16.38 -0.04 11.29
C SER A 493 -15.82 0.45 12.63
N LEU A 494 -16.53 0.17 13.72
CA LEU A 494 -16.04 0.30 15.09
C LEU A 494 -15.92 -1.09 15.71
N SER A 495 -14.77 -1.41 16.30
CA SER A 495 -14.56 -2.73 16.91
C SER A 495 -13.70 -2.68 18.16
N SER A 496 -14.03 -3.46 19.18
CA SER A 496 -13.19 -3.62 20.39
C SER A 496 -12.83 -2.27 21.03
N MET A 497 -13.84 -1.49 21.37
CA MET A 497 -13.68 -0.21 22.09
C MET A 497 -14.52 -0.24 23.38
N PRO A 498 -14.07 -0.99 24.40
CA PRO A 498 -14.85 -1.28 25.61
C PRO A 498 -15.15 -0.07 26.49
N GLY A 499 -14.42 1.03 26.33
CA GLY A 499 -14.61 2.28 27.07
C GLY A 499 -15.71 3.19 26.51
N VAL A 500 -16.02 3.10 25.20
CA VAL A 500 -16.81 4.12 24.50
C VAL A 500 -18.27 4.11 24.98
N THR A 501 -18.73 5.26 25.46
CA THR A 501 -20.11 5.50 25.90
C THR A 501 -20.93 6.32 24.91
N ASP A 502 -20.29 7.20 24.13
CA ASP A 502 -20.95 8.09 23.17
C ASP A 502 -20.13 8.31 21.89
N ILE A 503 -20.86 8.49 20.78
CA ILE A 503 -20.34 8.80 19.44
C ILE A 503 -20.89 10.18 19.05
N THR A 504 -20.16 11.23 19.40
CA THR A 504 -20.54 12.63 19.14
C THR A 504 -19.79 13.24 17.95
N GLY A 505 -18.66 12.65 17.57
CA GLY A 505 -17.76 13.17 16.54
C GLY A 505 -18.21 13.00 15.09
N LEU A 506 -19.41 12.48 14.82
CA LEU A 506 -19.91 12.19 13.45
C LEU A 506 -21.13 13.06 13.07
N GLY A 507 -21.24 14.24 13.66
CA GLY A 507 -22.38 15.14 13.47
C GLY A 507 -22.58 15.65 12.04
N SER A 508 -21.52 15.67 11.22
CA SER A 508 -21.57 16.14 9.82
C SER A 508 -21.76 15.01 8.80
N LEU A 509 -21.80 13.75 9.24
CA LEU A 509 -21.86 12.59 8.35
C LEU A 509 -23.23 12.53 7.67
N THR A 510 -23.25 12.64 6.34
CA THR A 510 -24.47 12.60 5.52
C THR A 510 -24.51 11.43 4.55
N SER A 511 -23.39 10.73 4.32
CA SER A 511 -23.34 9.61 3.39
C SER A 511 -22.45 8.48 3.89
N VAL A 512 -23.07 7.31 4.11
CA VAL A 512 -22.42 6.02 4.37
C VAL A 512 -23.44 4.92 4.04
N SER A 513 -23.02 3.84 3.38
CA SER A 513 -23.93 2.76 2.95
C SER A 513 -23.82 1.48 3.78
N ARG A 514 -22.78 1.38 4.61
CA ARG A 514 -22.48 0.21 5.43
C ARG A 514 -21.90 0.63 6.78
N VAL A 515 -22.49 0.15 7.87
CA VAL A 515 -22.01 0.41 9.24
C VAL A 515 -21.93 -0.90 10.01
N SER A 516 -20.81 -1.11 10.71
CA SER A 516 -20.59 -2.27 11.59
C SER A 516 -20.00 -1.80 12.92
N MET A 517 -20.70 -2.08 14.02
CA MET A 517 -20.29 -1.66 15.36
C MET A 517 -20.29 -2.86 16.30
N GLU A 518 -19.12 -3.34 16.70
CA GLU A 518 -18.94 -4.60 17.43
C GLU A 518 -18.12 -4.41 18.71
N GLN A 519 -18.48 -5.08 19.79
CA GLN A 519 -17.74 -5.04 21.06
C GLN A 519 -17.62 -3.62 21.63
N LEU A 520 -18.77 -2.97 21.82
CA LEU A 520 -18.93 -1.64 22.41
C LEU A 520 -19.86 -1.71 23.66
N PRO A 521 -19.51 -2.50 24.70
CA PRO A 521 -20.40 -2.84 25.80
C PRO A 521 -20.91 -1.63 26.61
N LYS A 522 -20.18 -0.51 26.62
CA LYS A 522 -20.56 0.71 27.35
C LYS A 522 -21.29 1.75 26.48
N LEU A 523 -21.51 1.49 25.19
CA LEU A 523 -22.13 2.45 24.28
C LEU A 523 -23.60 2.69 24.65
N GLU A 524 -23.95 3.92 24.98
CA GLU A 524 -25.30 4.28 25.44
C GLU A 524 -26.18 4.82 24.32
N LYS A 525 -25.59 5.43 23.28
CA LYS A 525 -26.32 6.18 22.23
C LYS A 525 -25.58 6.17 20.88
N ILE A 526 -26.36 6.28 19.80
CA ILE A 526 -25.85 6.35 18.41
C ILE A 526 -26.43 7.59 17.72
N SER A 527 -25.96 8.75 18.17
CA SER A 527 -26.60 10.03 17.85
C SER A 527 -26.46 10.46 16.39
N PHE A 528 -25.53 9.90 15.62
CA PHE A 528 -25.27 10.31 14.24
C PHE A 528 -26.30 9.78 13.22
N LEU A 529 -27.04 8.70 13.53
CA LEU A 529 -28.05 8.14 12.62
C LEU A 529 -29.13 9.16 12.26
N LYS A 530 -29.46 10.09 13.15
CA LYS A 530 -30.44 11.16 12.91
C LYS A 530 -30.08 12.08 11.74
N ASN A 531 -28.80 12.17 11.40
CA ASN A 531 -28.29 13.01 10.30
C ASN A 531 -28.31 12.28 8.95
N LEU A 532 -28.54 10.96 8.98
CA LEU A 532 -28.55 10.08 7.80
C LEU A 532 -29.98 9.79 7.31
N LYS A 533 -30.97 10.61 7.70
CA LYS A 533 -32.36 10.47 7.24
C LYS A 533 -32.42 10.57 5.71
N GLY A 534 -33.08 9.61 5.07
CA GLY A 534 -33.11 9.44 3.62
C GLY A 534 -31.92 8.66 3.04
N ALA A 535 -30.92 8.29 3.84
CA ALA A 535 -29.83 7.45 3.38
C ALA A 535 -30.26 5.99 3.18
N HIS A 536 -29.60 5.32 2.24
CA HIS A 536 -29.75 3.90 1.98
C HIS A 536 -28.56 3.11 2.56
N PHE A 537 -28.85 2.19 3.47
CA PHE A 537 -27.89 1.25 4.03
C PHE A 537 -28.10 -0.13 3.40
N SER A 538 -27.10 -0.61 2.69
CA SER A 538 -27.06 -2.02 2.30
C SER A 538 -26.86 -2.95 3.51
N TYR A 539 -26.28 -2.44 4.61
CA TYR A 539 -25.99 -3.21 5.81
C TYR A 539 -25.77 -2.31 7.04
N LEU A 540 -26.45 -2.59 8.15
CA LEU A 540 -26.23 -1.97 9.46
C LEU A 540 -26.15 -3.06 10.53
N SER A 541 -24.99 -3.19 11.19
CA SER A 541 -24.75 -4.22 12.20
C SER A 541 -24.32 -3.63 13.52
N LEU A 542 -24.95 -4.09 14.60
CA LEU A 542 -24.57 -3.80 15.97
C LEU A 542 -24.42 -5.11 16.74
N GLY A 543 -23.28 -5.27 17.42
CA GLY A 543 -23.00 -6.45 18.21
C GLY A 543 -22.31 -6.15 19.54
N ASN A 544 -22.77 -6.81 20.60
CA ASN A 544 -22.24 -6.65 21.96
C ASN A 544 -22.23 -5.18 22.43
N VAL A 545 -23.43 -4.61 22.56
CA VAL A 545 -23.71 -3.19 22.92
C VAL A 545 -24.55 -3.09 24.20
N ALA A 546 -24.08 -3.72 25.29
CA ALA A 546 -24.87 -3.97 26.49
C ALA A 546 -25.47 -2.75 27.21
N ALA A 547 -24.99 -1.53 26.97
CA ALA A 547 -25.51 -0.30 27.57
C ALA A 547 -26.52 0.46 26.68
N LEU A 548 -26.72 0.05 25.43
CA LEU A 548 -27.55 0.76 24.46
C LEU A 548 -29.04 0.63 24.82
N LYS A 549 -29.73 1.74 25.03
CA LYS A 549 -31.15 1.73 25.47
C LYS A 549 -32.15 1.88 24.33
N GLU A 550 -31.76 2.62 23.30
CA GLU A 550 -32.63 2.94 22.16
C GLU A 550 -31.82 2.99 20.87
N MET A 551 -32.43 2.52 19.79
CA MET A 551 -31.94 2.67 18.42
C MET A 551 -33.10 3.15 17.54
N ASP A 552 -32.96 4.36 17.00
CA ASP A 552 -33.95 4.97 16.10
C ASP A 552 -33.46 4.89 14.65
N VAL A 553 -34.17 4.12 13.82
CA VAL A 553 -33.93 3.97 12.38
C VAL A 553 -35.03 4.61 11.52
N THR A 554 -35.84 5.49 12.10
CA THR A 554 -36.93 6.20 11.41
C THR A 554 -36.38 7.08 10.29
N GLY A 555 -36.98 6.96 9.09
CA GLY A 555 -36.57 7.66 7.88
C GLY A 555 -35.33 7.08 7.20
N LEU A 556 -34.86 5.90 7.60
CA LEU A 556 -33.75 5.19 6.96
C LEU A 556 -34.27 4.08 6.04
N THR A 557 -33.63 3.90 4.88
CA THR A 557 -33.82 2.67 4.07
C THR A 557 -32.69 1.72 4.41
N ILE A 558 -33.00 0.52 4.91
CA ILE A 558 -31.99 -0.48 5.31
C ILE A 558 -32.36 -1.82 4.68
N ASP A 559 -31.45 -2.41 3.92
CA ASP A 559 -31.67 -3.75 3.33
C ASP A 559 -31.55 -4.84 4.40
N GLU A 560 -30.48 -4.78 5.21
CA GLU A 560 -30.23 -5.71 6.31
C GLU A 560 -29.77 -4.98 7.57
N LEU A 561 -30.58 -5.07 8.63
CA LEU A 561 -30.27 -4.66 10.00
C LEU A 561 -29.95 -5.91 10.83
N LYS A 562 -28.72 -6.01 11.33
CA LYS A 562 -28.28 -7.11 12.18
C LYS A 562 -28.00 -6.63 13.60
N LEU A 563 -28.62 -7.27 14.58
CA LEU A 563 -28.48 -6.98 16.00
C LEU A 563 -28.04 -8.25 16.72
N SER A 564 -26.87 -8.25 17.32
CA SER A 564 -26.30 -9.44 17.98
C SER A 564 -25.92 -9.12 19.42
N SER A 565 -26.45 -9.88 20.38
CA SER A 565 -26.20 -9.66 21.82
C SER A 565 -26.46 -8.22 22.25
N VAL A 566 -27.64 -7.70 21.90
CA VAL A 566 -28.15 -6.41 22.38
C VAL A 566 -28.80 -6.57 23.76
N PRO A 567 -28.89 -5.50 24.57
CA PRO A 567 -29.42 -5.60 25.92
C PRO A 567 -30.92 -5.86 25.93
N GLU A 568 -31.36 -6.51 27.00
CA GLU A 568 -32.77 -6.75 27.28
C GLU A 568 -33.53 -5.43 27.38
N GLY A 569 -34.64 -5.33 26.65
CA GLY A 569 -35.48 -4.14 26.66
C GLY A 569 -35.00 -2.99 25.78
N LEU A 570 -33.95 -3.18 24.96
CA LEU A 570 -33.57 -2.23 23.90
C LEU A 570 -34.81 -1.84 23.09
N LEU A 571 -35.06 -0.55 22.92
CA LEU A 571 -36.13 -0.03 22.07
C LEU A 571 -35.62 0.19 20.64
N LEU A 572 -36.15 -0.55 19.68
CA LEU A 572 -35.93 -0.34 18.25
C LEU A 572 -37.13 0.41 17.65
N LYS A 573 -36.88 1.64 17.17
CA LYS A 573 -37.90 2.48 16.50
C LYS A 573 -37.65 2.52 15.00
N GLY A 574 -38.69 2.40 14.19
CA GLY A 574 -38.60 2.59 12.75
C GLY A 574 -39.95 2.87 12.11
N ASP A 575 -39.95 3.21 10.81
CA ASP A 575 -41.19 3.46 10.08
C ASP A 575 -42.01 2.17 9.90
N ASP A 576 -43.34 2.29 9.92
CA ASP A 576 -44.24 1.16 9.61
C ASP A 576 -44.02 0.63 8.19
N THR A 577 -43.54 1.49 7.28
CA THR A 577 -43.24 1.15 5.88
C THR A 577 -41.89 0.48 5.68
N PHE A 578 -41.11 0.24 6.73
CA PHE A 578 -39.79 -0.38 6.63
C PHE A 578 -39.87 -1.78 5.98
N THR A 579 -39.17 -1.99 4.86
CA THR A 579 -39.20 -3.25 4.09
C THR A 579 -37.97 -4.14 4.29
N GLY A 580 -36.99 -3.67 5.06
CA GLY A 580 -35.73 -4.36 5.28
C GLY A 580 -35.87 -5.63 6.11
N LYS A 581 -34.78 -6.41 6.13
CA LYS A 581 -34.64 -7.56 7.03
C LYS A 581 -34.04 -7.12 8.36
N VAL A 582 -34.70 -7.45 9.46
CA VAL A 582 -34.19 -7.27 10.83
C VAL A 582 -33.83 -8.64 11.39
N SER A 583 -32.54 -8.89 11.58
CA SER A 583 -32.01 -10.12 12.13
C SER A 583 -31.50 -9.88 13.55
N VAL A 584 -32.07 -10.58 14.54
CA VAL A 584 -31.65 -10.48 15.93
C VAL A 584 -31.11 -11.82 16.39
N SER A 585 -29.93 -11.83 17.00
CA SER A 585 -29.36 -13.03 17.60
C SER A 585 -28.79 -12.78 18.99
N GLY A 586 -28.73 -13.83 19.82
CA GLY A 586 -28.03 -13.81 21.11
C GLY A 586 -28.52 -12.77 22.13
N SER A 587 -29.78 -12.31 22.00
CA SER A 587 -30.39 -11.24 22.82
C SER A 587 -31.57 -11.78 23.63
N LYS A 588 -31.81 -11.23 24.83
CA LYS A 588 -32.82 -11.73 25.79
C LYS A 588 -34.22 -11.11 25.66
N GLY A 589 -34.46 -10.26 24.66
CA GLY A 589 -35.72 -9.56 24.45
C GLY A 589 -35.49 -8.10 24.04
N MET A 590 -36.41 -7.53 23.28
CA MET A 590 -36.34 -6.13 22.82
C MET A 590 -37.74 -5.58 22.56
N ARG A 591 -37.87 -4.25 22.57
CA ARG A 591 -39.12 -3.55 22.34
C ARG A 591 -39.13 -2.97 20.94
N PHE A 592 -40.29 -2.99 20.29
CA PHE A 592 -40.48 -2.39 18.97
C PHE A 592 -41.42 -1.18 19.03
N GLU A 593 -41.15 -0.21 18.18
CA GLU A 593 -42.07 0.88 17.85
C GLU A 593 -42.03 1.05 16.31
N GLY A 594 -43.14 0.71 15.66
CA GLY A 594 -43.26 0.63 14.21
C GLY A 594 -42.72 -0.67 13.60
N LEU A 595 -42.08 -0.58 12.42
CA LEU A 595 -41.52 -1.71 11.66
C LEU A 595 -42.54 -2.76 11.19
N GLU A 596 -43.80 -2.34 11.01
CA GLU A 596 -44.94 -3.22 10.71
C GLU A 596 -44.83 -4.01 9.39
N ASN A 597 -44.04 -3.53 8.42
CA ASN A 597 -43.81 -4.20 7.13
C ASN A 597 -42.43 -4.89 7.01
N ALA A 598 -41.71 -5.03 8.12
CA ALA A 598 -40.36 -5.58 8.13
C ALA A 598 -40.32 -7.11 7.99
N GLU A 599 -39.19 -7.65 7.52
CA GLU A 599 -38.88 -9.08 7.61
C GLU A 599 -38.08 -9.37 8.87
N ILE A 600 -38.72 -9.89 9.91
CA ILE A 600 -38.12 -10.14 11.21
C ILE A 600 -37.60 -11.58 11.28
N SER A 601 -36.33 -11.74 11.68
CA SER A 601 -35.68 -13.03 11.91
C SER A 601 -35.02 -13.04 13.29
N LEU A 602 -35.45 -13.93 14.18
CA LEU A 602 -34.91 -14.06 15.52
C LEU A 602 -34.24 -15.42 15.71
N GLU A 603 -33.00 -15.41 16.16
CA GLU A 603 -32.23 -16.60 16.52
C GLU A 603 -31.83 -16.55 18.00
N PHE A 604 -32.32 -17.52 18.76
CA PHE A 604 -32.15 -17.52 20.21
C PHE A 604 -30.96 -18.37 20.65
N ALA A 605 -30.14 -17.80 21.53
CA ALA A 605 -29.11 -18.55 22.23
C ALA A 605 -29.71 -19.50 23.27
N ILE A 606 -28.94 -20.51 23.66
CA ILE A 606 -29.35 -21.54 24.62
C ILE A 606 -29.45 -20.93 26.03
N VAL A 607 -30.60 -21.10 26.68
CA VAL A 607 -30.82 -20.68 28.07
C VAL A 607 -31.12 -21.91 28.92
N LYS A 608 -30.30 -22.11 29.96
CA LYS A 608 -30.36 -23.29 30.85
C LYS A 608 -31.25 -23.11 32.08
N GLU A 609 -31.69 -21.88 32.34
CA GLU A 609 -32.58 -21.52 33.44
C GLU A 609 -33.82 -20.84 32.84
N GLU A 610 -34.95 -20.95 33.53
CA GLU A 610 -36.18 -20.29 33.06
C GLU A 610 -35.97 -18.77 32.98
N ALA A 611 -36.28 -18.21 31.81
CA ALA A 611 -36.19 -16.77 31.54
C ALA A 611 -37.31 -16.36 30.58
N ASN A 612 -37.83 -15.15 30.74
CA ASN A 612 -38.88 -14.62 29.86
C ASN A 612 -38.27 -13.65 28.85
N PHE A 613 -38.34 -14.00 27.57
CA PHE A 613 -37.89 -13.17 26.46
C PHE A 613 -39.12 -12.58 25.76
N THR A 614 -39.37 -11.30 25.99
CA THR A 614 -40.56 -10.61 25.45
C THR A 614 -40.19 -9.65 24.33
N PHE A 615 -41.13 -9.52 23.38
CA PHE A 615 -41.01 -8.64 22.21
C PHE A 615 -42.21 -7.70 22.09
N PRO A 616 -42.46 -6.82 23.08
CA PRO A 616 -43.63 -5.96 23.09
C PRO A 616 -43.54 -4.87 22.01
N GLY A 617 -44.71 -4.39 21.58
CA GLY A 617 -44.85 -3.31 20.59
C GLY A 617 -44.77 -3.75 19.12
N LEU A 618 -44.31 -4.96 18.81
CA LEU A 618 -44.36 -5.49 17.44
C LEU A 618 -45.79 -5.96 17.12
N LYS A 619 -46.58 -5.12 16.46
CA LYS A 619 -47.99 -5.42 16.14
C LYS A 619 -48.16 -6.19 14.85
N LYS A 620 -47.36 -5.88 13.84
CA LYS A 620 -47.40 -6.51 12.52
C LYS A 620 -46.00 -6.77 12.00
N ALA A 621 -45.87 -7.72 11.09
CA ALA A 621 -44.66 -7.94 10.31
C ALA A 621 -45.01 -8.45 8.91
N LYS A 622 -44.14 -8.19 7.92
CA LYS A 622 -44.26 -8.82 6.60
C LYS A 622 -43.84 -10.29 6.64
N LYS A 623 -42.77 -10.59 7.37
CA LYS A 623 -42.27 -11.95 7.57
C LYS A 623 -41.79 -12.10 9.00
N LEU A 624 -42.03 -13.26 9.59
CA LEU A 624 -41.49 -13.62 10.88
C LEU A 624 -40.81 -14.99 10.80
N THR A 625 -39.56 -15.07 11.23
CA THR A 625 -38.84 -16.34 11.41
C THR A 625 -38.30 -16.41 12.82
N VAL A 626 -38.60 -17.49 13.53
CA VAL A 626 -38.13 -17.73 14.89
C VAL A 626 -37.44 -19.08 14.96
N THR A 627 -36.17 -19.09 15.41
CA THR A 627 -35.36 -20.29 15.55
C THR A 627 -34.81 -20.40 16.97
N GLN A 628 -35.12 -21.51 17.66
CA GLN A 628 -34.74 -21.74 19.07
C GLN A 628 -33.47 -22.58 19.28
N GLY A 629 -32.58 -22.66 18.28
CA GLY A 629 -31.28 -23.34 18.38
C GLY A 629 -31.36 -24.88 18.43
N TYR A 630 -30.19 -25.52 18.56
CA TYR A 630 -30.05 -26.99 18.47
C TYR A 630 -30.21 -27.74 19.79
N ASN A 631 -30.25 -27.03 20.93
CA ASN A 631 -30.22 -27.59 22.28
C ASN A 631 -31.44 -27.20 23.12
N ALA A 632 -31.70 -27.92 24.22
CA ALA A 632 -32.79 -27.62 25.15
C ALA A 632 -32.72 -26.13 25.57
N ASN A 633 -33.85 -25.45 25.49
CA ASN A 633 -33.95 -24.02 25.79
C ASN A 633 -35.14 -23.79 26.71
N LEU A 634 -34.85 -23.33 27.93
CA LEU A 634 -35.88 -23.07 28.94
C LEU A 634 -36.45 -21.64 28.87
N ALA A 635 -36.00 -20.83 27.90
CA ALA A 635 -36.55 -19.50 27.71
C ALA A 635 -37.98 -19.56 27.18
N ILE A 636 -38.89 -18.85 27.84
CA ILE A 636 -40.24 -18.58 27.36
C ILE A 636 -40.16 -17.36 26.45
N ILE A 637 -40.46 -17.55 25.17
CA ILE A 637 -40.42 -16.48 24.16
C ILE A 637 -41.84 -16.03 23.87
N SER A 638 -42.13 -14.73 23.98
CA SER A 638 -43.49 -14.20 23.82
C SER A 638 -43.55 -12.92 22.97
N PHE A 639 -44.49 -12.90 22.03
CA PHE A 639 -44.84 -11.75 21.21
C PHE A 639 -46.22 -11.22 21.62
N GLU A 640 -46.25 -10.43 22.69
CA GLU A 640 -47.48 -10.07 23.41
C GLU A 640 -48.46 -9.21 22.59
N ASP A 641 -47.93 -8.47 21.61
CA ASP A 641 -48.68 -7.50 20.81
C ASP A 641 -48.83 -7.88 19.34
N LEU A 642 -48.25 -9.00 18.89
CA LEU A 642 -48.29 -9.38 17.48
C LEU A 642 -49.70 -9.85 17.09
N GLU A 643 -50.32 -9.13 16.18
CA GLU A 643 -51.70 -9.35 15.69
C GLU A 643 -51.71 -10.00 14.30
N GLU A 644 -50.75 -9.65 13.43
CA GLU A 644 -50.76 -10.08 12.03
C GLU A 644 -49.34 -10.27 11.45
N VAL A 645 -49.13 -11.37 10.72
CA VAL A 645 -47.97 -11.53 9.81
C VAL A 645 -48.49 -11.58 8.38
N THR A 646 -48.30 -10.53 7.59
CA THR A 646 -48.96 -10.41 6.27
C THR A 646 -48.43 -11.41 5.24
N GLY A 647 -47.17 -11.81 5.36
CA GLY A 647 -46.51 -12.82 4.53
C GLY A 647 -46.20 -14.11 5.30
N ALA A 648 -44.96 -14.57 5.21
CA ALA A 648 -44.59 -15.87 5.75
C ALA A 648 -44.22 -15.81 7.24
N MET A 649 -44.76 -16.74 8.03
CA MET A 649 -44.36 -17.02 9.40
C MET A 649 -43.74 -18.43 9.46
N SER A 650 -42.52 -18.53 9.97
CA SER A 650 -41.80 -19.80 10.13
C SER A 650 -41.34 -19.97 11.57
N LEU A 651 -41.72 -21.07 12.20
CA LEU A 651 -41.29 -21.47 13.54
C LEU A 651 -40.41 -22.72 13.45
N GLN A 652 -39.16 -22.60 13.92
CA GLN A 652 -38.23 -23.71 14.09
C GLN A 652 -37.91 -23.90 15.58
N GLU A 653 -38.68 -24.77 16.23
CA GLU A 653 -38.68 -24.92 17.69
C GLU A 653 -37.95 -26.20 18.11
N GLY A 654 -36.63 -26.05 18.29
CA GLY A 654 -35.70 -27.13 18.60
C GLY A 654 -35.29 -27.96 17.38
N SER A 655 -34.31 -28.85 17.57
CA SER A 655 -33.73 -29.67 16.49
C SER A 655 -33.16 -31.02 16.95
N TYR A 656 -33.48 -31.47 18.17
CA TYR A 656 -33.08 -32.77 18.71
C TYR A 656 -34.08 -33.27 19.75
N VAL A 657 -34.28 -34.59 19.86
CA VAL A 657 -35.40 -35.18 20.62
C VAL A 657 -35.29 -35.04 22.14
N ASN A 658 -34.07 -34.94 22.65
CA ASN A 658 -33.84 -34.68 24.07
C ASN A 658 -33.78 -33.17 24.40
N ASN A 659 -34.02 -32.32 23.40
CA ASN A 659 -33.89 -30.87 23.47
C ASN A 659 -35.27 -30.21 23.35
N VAL A 660 -36.19 -30.60 24.24
CA VAL A 660 -37.52 -29.98 24.33
C VAL A 660 -37.33 -28.51 24.71
N VAL A 661 -38.01 -27.65 23.95
CA VAL A 661 -38.02 -26.19 24.11
C VAL A 661 -39.42 -25.75 24.55
N GLN A 662 -39.52 -24.55 25.13
CA GLN A 662 -40.82 -23.95 25.41
C GLN A 662 -41.42 -23.39 24.11
N PRO A 663 -42.72 -23.65 23.81
CA PRO A 663 -43.38 -23.07 22.65
C PRO A 663 -43.35 -21.54 22.70
N VAL A 664 -43.09 -20.92 21.55
CA VAL A 664 -43.22 -19.48 21.38
C VAL A 664 -44.69 -19.08 21.53
N GLN A 665 -44.93 -18.05 22.34
CA GLN A 665 -46.26 -17.59 22.70
C GLN A 665 -46.70 -16.42 21.82
N PHE A 666 -47.90 -16.56 21.24
CA PHE A 666 -48.53 -15.55 20.39
C PHE A 666 -49.97 -15.28 20.87
N PRO A 667 -50.17 -14.54 21.97
CA PRO A 667 -51.49 -14.38 22.60
C PRO A 667 -52.50 -13.59 21.76
N LYS A 668 -52.07 -12.75 20.82
CA LYS A 668 -52.95 -11.89 20.00
C LYS A 668 -52.91 -12.17 18.49
N LEU A 669 -52.07 -13.10 18.03
CA LEU A 669 -51.86 -13.34 16.60
C LEU A 669 -53.12 -13.92 15.98
N ALA A 670 -53.83 -13.11 15.19
CA ALA A 670 -55.10 -13.46 14.58
C ALA A 670 -54.95 -13.89 13.11
N LYS A 671 -53.96 -13.37 12.39
CA LYS A 671 -53.82 -13.60 10.94
C LYS A 671 -52.38 -13.82 10.49
N VAL A 672 -52.20 -14.78 9.59
CA VAL A 672 -50.91 -15.07 8.94
C VAL A 672 -51.09 -15.23 7.43
N GLY A 673 -50.12 -14.77 6.64
CA GLY A 673 -50.05 -14.99 5.20
C GLY A 673 -49.88 -16.48 4.88
N SER A 674 -48.70 -17.04 5.20
CA SER A 674 -48.44 -18.49 5.18
C SER A 674 -47.73 -18.91 6.45
N PHE A 675 -48.09 -20.05 7.02
CA PHE A 675 -47.53 -20.57 8.25
C PHE A 675 -46.75 -21.86 8.01
N THR A 676 -45.53 -21.94 8.54
CA THR A 676 -44.72 -23.16 8.53
C THR A 676 -44.22 -23.44 9.94
N TYR A 677 -44.50 -24.64 10.43
CA TYR A 677 -43.96 -25.15 11.68
C TYR A 677 -43.07 -26.38 11.44
N GLY A 678 -41.90 -26.38 12.05
CA GLY A 678 -41.03 -27.54 12.20
C GLY A 678 -40.36 -27.52 13.56
N GLY A 679 -40.36 -28.63 14.29
CA GLY A 679 -39.79 -28.64 15.63
C GLY A 679 -40.05 -29.94 16.39
N VAL A 680 -39.66 -29.94 17.67
CA VAL A 680 -39.73 -31.10 18.58
C VAL A 680 -40.72 -30.89 19.74
N LEU A 681 -41.67 -29.96 19.61
CA LEU A 681 -42.70 -29.74 20.64
C LEU A 681 -43.69 -30.90 20.74
N LYS A 682 -44.24 -31.10 21.94
CA LYS A 682 -45.39 -31.98 22.17
C LYS A 682 -46.71 -31.35 21.72
N THR A 683 -46.87 -30.06 21.97
CA THR A 683 -48.09 -29.32 21.64
C THR A 683 -47.71 -28.05 20.89
N LEU A 684 -48.21 -27.91 19.66
CA LEU A 684 -48.20 -26.65 18.93
C LEU A 684 -49.44 -25.85 19.35
N SER A 685 -49.28 -24.59 19.76
CA SER A 685 -50.40 -23.79 20.27
C SER A 685 -50.37 -22.35 19.75
N LEU A 686 -51.38 -21.96 18.97
CA LEU A 686 -51.62 -20.58 18.54
C LEU A 686 -53.10 -20.23 18.84
N PRO A 687 -53.43 -19.90 20.11
CA PRO A 687 -54.80 -19.89 20.59
C PRO A 687 -55.69 -18.81 19.95
N ALA A 688 -55.09 -17.71 19.49
CA ALA A 688 -55.80 -16.59 18.89
C ALA A 688 -55.86 -16.62 17.36
N LEU A 689 -55.17 -17.56 16.69
CA LEU A 689 -55.04 -17.59 15.23
C LEU A 689 -56.38 -17.92 14.58
N GLN A 690 -56.89 -17.01 13.75
CA GLN A 690 -58.19 -17.12 13.08
C GLN A 690 -58.07 -17.45 11.59
N GLU A 691 -57.03 -16.95 10.92
CA GLU A 691 -56.87 -17.08 9.46
C GLU A 691 -55.42 -17.31 9.05
N VAL A 692 -55.19 -18.28 8.15
CA VAL A 692 -53.96 -18.43 7.37
C VAL A 692 -54.29 -18.32 5.89
N THR A 693 -53.97 -17.20 5.24
CA THR A 693 -54.49 -16.96 3.86
C THR A 693 -53.93 -17.92 2.80
N GLY A 694 -52.71 -18.40 2.99
CA GLY A 694 -52.02 -19.33 2.10
C GLY A 694 -51.86 -20.70 2.77
N VAL A 695 -50.66 -21.28 2.67
CA VAL A 695 -50.39 -22.61 3.21
C VAL A 695 -50.18 -22.55 4.72
N CYS A 696 -50.92 -23.37 5.47
CA CYS A 696 -50.69 -23.72 6.86
C CYS A 696 -50.01 -25.10 6.92
N SER A 697 -48.69 -25.11 6.97
CA SER A 697 -47.85 -26.31 6.93
C SER A 697 -47.33 -26.67 8.31
N ILE A 698 -47.77 -27.80 8.85
CA ILE A 698 -47.39 -28.30 10.17
C ILE A 698 -46.58 -29.59 10.00
N GLY A 699 -45.29 -29.51 10.34
CA GLY A 699 -44.42 -30.67 10.48
C GLY A 699 -44.72 -31.43 11.77
N THR A 700 -45.32 -32.62 11.67
CA THR A 700 -45.76 -33.42 12.83
C THR A 700 -44.72 -34.40 13.35
N CYS A 701 -43.60 -34.56 12.65
CA CYS A 701 -42.47 -35.38 13.11
C CYS A 701 -41.15 -34.76 12.68
N PHE A 702 -40.18 -34.76 13.59
CA PHE A 702 -38.81 -34.31 13.34
C PHE A 702 -37.82 -35.45 13.60
N THR A 703 -36.83 -35.63 12.72
CA THR A 703 -35.89 -36.76 12.74
C THR A 703 -34.43 -36.30 12.64
N ASN A 704 -33.77 -36.27 13.79
CA ASN A 704 -32.32 -36.13 13.93
C ASN A 704 -31.89 -37.00 15.13
N GLY A 705 -31.89 -38.33 14.92
CA GLY A 705 -31.82 -39.33 16.00
C GLY A 705 -33.12 -40.12 16.15
N VAL A 706 -33.53 -40.42 17.40
CA VAL A 706 -34.87 -40.97 17.71
C VAL A 706 -35.94 -40.02 17.13
N PRO A 707 -37.11 -40.48 16.65
CA PRO A 707 -38.15 -39.56 16.19
C PRO A 707 -38.82 -38.80 17.34
N ALA A 708 -38.96 -37.47 17.22
CA ALA A 708 -39.84 -36.68 18.07
C ALA A 708 -41.13 -36.38 17.29
N MET A 709 -42.27 -36.66 17.90
CA MET A 709 -43.58 -36.51 17.29
C MET A 709 -44.37 -35.45 18.02
N LEU A 710 -45.05 -34.59 17.25
CA LEU A 710 -46.07 -33.70 17.77
C LEU A 710 -47.22 -34.56 18.30
N GLU A 711 -47.59 -34.37 19.56
CA GLU A 711 -48.65 -35.14 20.24
C GLU A 711 -50.02 -34.46 20.06
N SER A 712 -50.06 -33.13 19.98
CA SER A 712 -51.31 -32.35 19.84
C SER A 712 -51.11 -31.01 19.14
N ILE A 713 -52.20 -30.49 18.56
CA ILE A 713 -52.28 -29.18 17.92
C ILE A 713 -53.44 -28.41 18.59
N ASN A 714 -53.20 -27.17 18.99
CA ASN A 714 -54.17 -26.31 19.68
C ASN A 714 -54.36 -25.00 18.88
N LEU A 715 -55.38 -24.99 18.03
CA LEU A 715 -55.75 -23.86 17.15
C LEU A 715 -57.26 -23.55 17.24
N PRO A 716 -57.80 -23.30 18.44
CA PRO A 716 -59.24 -23.29 18.72
C PRO A 716 -59.98 -22.16 18.00
N ALA A 717 -59.30 -21.07 17.66
CA ALA A 717 -59.89 -19.92 16.97
C ALA A 717 -59.79 -20.00 15.43
N LEU A 718 -59.11 -21.01 14.88
CA LEU A 718 -58.79 -21.07 13.45
C LEU A 718 -60.04 -21.40 12.64
N LYS A 719 -60.42 -20.49 11.75
CA LYS A 719 -61.64 -20.59 10.92
C LYS A 719 -61.35 -20.77 9.44
N ARG A 720 -60.26 -20.21 8.93
CA ARG A 720 -59.95 -20.23 7.50
C ARG A 720 -58.48 -20.53 7.24
N VAL A 721 -58.23 -21.39 6.27
CA VAL A 721 -56.89 -21.61 5.71
C VAL A 721 -56.94 -21.61 4.18
N GLY A 722 -55.86 -21.25 3.50
CA GLY A 722 -55.70 -21.56 2.07
C GLY A 722 -55.52 -23.06 1.90
N THR A 723 -54.32 -23.56 2.20
CA THR A 723 -54.05 -25.01 2.22
C THR A 723 -53.76 -25.48 3.63
N LEU A 724 -54.49 -26.49 4.11
CA LEU A 724 -54.11 -27.22 5.32
C LEU A 724 -53.12 -28.33 4.95
N LYS A 725 -51.89 -28.25 5.43
CA LYS A 725 -50.84 -29.23 5.14
C LYS A 725 -50.29 -29.83 6.43
N LEU A 726 -50.53 -31.12 6.66
CA LEU A 726 -49.94 -31.90 7.75
C LEU A 726 -48.98 -32.95 7.18
N THR A 727 -47.69 -32.81 7.44
CA THR A 727 -46.66 -33.73 6.92
C THR A 727 -45.61 -34.04 7.97
N ILE A 728 -44.69 -34.96 7.67
CA ILE A 728 -43.44 -35.06 8.43
C ILE A 728 -42.53 -33.87 8.07
N GLY A 729 -41.88 -33.25 9.06
CA GLY A 729 -41.25 -31.92 8.95
C GLY A 729 -39.72 -31.93 8.88
N GLY A 730 -39.08 -32.90 8.22
CA GLY A 730 -37.61 -33.02 8.21
C GLY A 730 -37.00 -33.53 6.89
N ALA A 731 -35.71 -33.24 6.69
CA ALA A 731 -34.93 -33.53 5.49
C ALA A 731 -34.64 -35.03 5.22
N THR A 732 -34.93 -35.94 6.17
CA THR A 732 -34.58 -37.38 6.12
C THR A 732 -35.78 -38.34 6.20
N GLY A 733 -37.01 -37.81 6.21
CA GLY A 733 -38.17 -38.37 5.48
C GLY A 733 -38.69 -39.80 5.74
N SER A 734 -38.44 -40.47 6.87
CA SER A 734 -38.80 -41.90 7.01
C SER A 734 -39.75 -42.30 8.16
N ASN A 735 -39.94 -41.49 9.21
CA ASN A 735 -40.77 -41.88 10.35
C ASN A 735 -42.13 -41.16 10.36
N PRO A 736 -43.25 -41.89 10.19
CA PRO A 736 -44.59 -41.31 10.25
C PRO A 736 -44.98 -40.96 11.69
N ASN A 737 -45.87 -39.98 11.88
CA ASN A 737 -46.43 -39.68 13.19
C ASN A 737 -47.47 -40.73 13.59
N THR A 738 -47.28 -41.39 14.73
CA THR A 738 -48.17 -42.45 15.22
C THR A 738 -49.07 -42.01 16.39
N VAL A 739 -48.98 -40.74 16.81
CA VAL A 739 -49.61 -40.23 18.03
C VAL A 739 -50.90 -39.46 17.73
N ILE A 740 -50.93 -38.69 16.65
CA ILE A 740 -52.14 -37.95 16.24
C ILE A 740 -53.16 -38.93 15.65
N THR A 741 -54.26 -39.18 16.37
CA THR A 741 -55.30 -40.15 15.98
C THR A 741 -56.56 -39.56 15.37
N ASN A 742 -56.82 -38.28 15.61
CA ASN A 742 -57.94 -37.52 15.05
C ASN A 742 -57.51 -36.08 14.73
N LEU A 743 -58.39 -35.35 14.04
CA LEU A 743 -58.21 -33.94 13.66
C LEU A 743 -59.19 -33.01 14.36
N ASP A 744 -59.70 -33.37 15.54
CA ASP A 744 -60.73 -32.62 16.26
C ASP A 744 -60.25 -31.21 16.66
N CYS A 745 -58.94 -31.00 16.72
CA CYS A 745 -58.32 -29.69 16.85
C CYS A 745 -58.71 -28.69 15.75
N PHE A 746 -59.27 -29.15 14.63
CA PHE A 746 -59.77 -28.34 13.54
C PHE A 746 -61.31 -28.26 13.47
N GLU A 747 -62.06 -28.67 14.51
CA GLU A 747 -63.54 -28.65 14.51
C GLU A 747 -64.15 -27.26 14.22
N ASN A 748 -63.42 -26.19 14.54
CA ASN A 748 -63.80 -24.80 14.31
C ASN A 748 -63.37 -24.27 12.95
N LEU A 749 -62.59 -25.04 12.17
CA LEU A 749 -62.15 -24.68 10.83
C LEU A 749 -63.36 -24.72 9.88
N GLU A 750 -63.79 -23.55 9.42
CA GLU A 750 -64.97 -23.36 8.58
C GLU A 750 -64.65 -23.62 7.10
N SER A 751 -63.45 -23.28 6.63
CA SER A 751 -63.06 -23.45 5.22
C SER A 751 -61.55 -23.68 5.03
N ALA A 752 -61.22 -24.48 4.01
CA ALA A 752 -59.91 -24.60 3.39
C ALA A 752 -60.07 -24.62 1.86
N GLU A 753 -59.14 -24.04 1.10
CA GLU A 753 -59.07 -24.19 -0.36
C GLU A 753 -58.56 -25.58 -0.74
N SER A 754 -57.63 -26.16 0.02
CA SER A 754 -57.18 -27.55 -0.14
C SER A 754 -56.66 -28.17 1.16
N VAL A 755 -56.62 -29.51 1.18
CA VAL A 755 -56.16 -30.34 2.31
C VAL A 755 -55.15 -31.36 1.81
N TYR A 756 -53.96 -31.35 2.42
CA TYR A 756 -52.87 -32.31 2.17
C TYR A 756 -52.42 -32.94 3.50
N ILE A 757 -52.63 -34.23 3.69
CA ILE A 757 -52.26 -34.93 4.93
C ILE A 757 -51.47 -36.19 4.60
N GLU A 758 -50.21 -36.23 5.01
CA GLU A 758 -49.27 -37.29 4.66
C GLU A 758 -48.64 -37.92 5.90
N LYS A 759 -48.50 -39.25 5.91
CA LYS A 759 -47.67 -40.00 6.88
C LYS A 759 -48.08 -39.81 8.36
N GLN A 760 -49.37 -39.76 8.63
CA GLN A 760 -49.96 -39.81 9.96
C GLN A 760 -50.49 -41.23 10.25
N MET A 761 -49.62 -42.15 10.64
CA MET A 761 -49.94 -43.57 10.90
C MET A 761 -50.78 -43.81 12.16
N GLY A 762 -51.01 -42.79 13.00
CA GLY A 762 -52.00 -42.83 14.06
C GLY A 762 -53.41 -42.44 13.60
N LEU A 763 -53.52 -41.71 12.49
CA LEU A 763 -54.73 -40.97 12.12
C LEU A 763 -55.84 -41.87 11.59
N ILE A 764 -56.92 -41.98 12.35
CA ILE A 764 -58.09 -42.82 12.05
C ILE A 764 -59.41 -42.03 11.93
N SER A 765 -59.43 -40.74 12.29
CA SER A 765 -60.63 -39.89 12.22
C SER A 765 -60.36 -38.51 11.63
N TYR A 766 -61.17 -38.13 10.64
CA TYR A 766 -61.18 -36.81 9.99
C TYR A 766 -62.40 -35.97 10.41
N LYS A 767 -63.14 -36.35 11.47
CA LYS A 767 -64.37 -35.67 11.90
C LYS A 767 -64.20 -34.18 12.14
N GLY A 768 -63.08 -33.75 12.73
CA GLY A 768 -62.78 -32.34 12.90
C GLY A 768 -62.75 -31.52 11.60
N LEU A 769 -62.55 -32.15 10.43
CA LEU A 769 -62.58 -31.47 9.13
C LEU A 769 -63.95 -31.51 8.43
N ALA A 770 -65.02 -31.97 9.09
CA ALA A 770 -66.33 -32.15 8.44
C ALA A 770 -66.86 -30.87 7.75
N LYS A 771 -66.68 -29.69 8.37
CA LYS A 771 -67.07 -28.40 7.79
C LYS A 771 -66.27 -28.07 6.52
N VAL A 772 -64.96 -28.28 6.56
CA VAL A 772 -64.06 -28.08 5.41
C VAL A 772 -64.45 -29.00 4.25
N ILE A 773 -64.60 -30.30 4.52
CA ILE A 773 -64.96 -31.32 3.53
C ILE A 773 -66.30 -30.99 2.86
N ALA A 774 -67.27 -30.47 3.61
CA ALA A 774 -68.55 -30.04 3.05
C ALA A 774 -68.36 -28.92 2.01
N GLY A 775 -67.43 -27.98 2.24
CA GLY A 775 -67.13 -26.86 1.35
C GLY A 775 -66.21 -27.17 0.16
N LEU A 776 -65.44 -28.27 0.19
CA LEU A 776 -64.60 -28.68 -0.93
C LEU A 776 -65.44 -29.17 -2.13
N ASN A 777 -65.11 -28.66 -3.32
CA ASN A 777 -65.83 -28.96 -4.57
C ASN A 777 -64.95 -29.58 -5.66
N ASP A 778 -63.65 -29.73 -5.39
CA ASP A 778 -62.67 -30.26 -6.32
C ASP A 778 -61.94 -31.46 -5.68
N ALA A 779 -61.83 -32.56 -6.41
CA ALA A 779 -61.12 -33.75 -5.96
C ALA A 779 -59.61 -33.51 -5.85
N GLU A 780 -59.04 -32.59 -6.65
CA GLU A 780 -57.62 -32.21 -6.58
C GLU A 780 -57.29 -31.43 -5.29
N ALA A 781 -58.31 -30.90 -4.61
CA ALA A 781 -58.16 -30.20 -3.35
C ALA A 781 -58.09 -31.12 -2.12
N TRP A 782 -58.17 -32.45 -2.28
CA TRP A 782 -58.12 -33.43 -1.20
C TRP A 782 -57.08 -34.52 -1.48
N GLU A 783 -55.96 -34.47 -0.76
CA GLU A 783 -54.90 -35.46 -0.85
C GLU A 783 -54.54 -35.99 0.54
N VAL A 784 -54.86 -37.26 0.80
CA VAL A 784 -54.50 -37.95 2.05
C VAL A 784 -53.81 -39.27 1.71
N ILE A 785 -52.55 -39.42 2.13
CA ILE A 785 -51.73 -40.59 1.75
C ILE A 785 -50.80 -41.04 2.87
N GLY A 786 -50.63 -42.36 2.98
CA GLY A 786 -49.71 -42.95 3.97
C GLY A 786 -50.16 -42.75 5.43
N ASN A 787 -51.44 -42.46 5.66
CA ASN A 787 -52.05 -42.38 6.99
C ASN A 787 -52.66 -43.74 7.41
N ALA A 788 -53.06 -43.91 8.67
CA ALA A 788 -53.74 -45.14 9.12
C ALA A 788 -55.14 -45.33 8.48
N PHE A 789 -55.76 -44.23 8.06
CA PHE A 789 -56.99 -44.17 7.28
C PHE A 789 -56.83 -43.13 6.17
N ASN A 790 -56.99 -43.53 4.90
CA ASN A 790 -56.83 -42.66 3.73
C ASN A 790 -58.12 -42.66 2.90
N PRO A 791 -59.20 -42.02 3.36
CA PRO A 791 -60.44 -41.96 2.60
C PRO A 791 -60.26 -41.15 1.32
N THR A 792 -60.82 -41.63 0.23
CA THR A 792 -60.93 -40.90 -1.03
C THR A 792 -61.85 -39.68 -0.87
N PHE A 793 -61.75 -38.72 -1.81
CA PHE A 793 -62.63 -37.53 -1.80
C PHE A 793 -64.13 -37.91 -1.81
N GLU A 794 -64.52 -38.89 -2.63
CA GLU A 794 -65.90 -39.38 -2.69
C GLU A 794 -66.38 -39.99 -1.37
N GLU A 795 -65.52 -40.76 -0.69
CA GLU A 795 -65.83 -41.37 0.59
C GLU A 795 -66.06 -40.32 1.69
N VAL A 796 -65.23 -39.28 1.76
CA VAL A 796 -65.43 -38.22 2.75
C VAL A 796 -66.66 -37.36 2.43
N LYS A 797 -66.98 -37.12 1.15
CA LYS A 797 -68.24 -36.44 0.76
C LYS A 797 -69.48 -37.29 1.08
N ALA A 798 -69.36 -38.61 1.06
CA ALA A 798 -70.40 -39.55 1.49
C ALA A 798 -70.49 -39.72 3.03
N GLY A 799 -69.65 -39.03 3.81
CA GLY A 799 -69.67 -39.03 5.27
C GLY A 799 -68.79 -40.09 5.94
N LYS A 800 -67.94 -40.81 5.19
CA LYS A 800 -66.99 -41.79 5.73
C LYS A 800 -65.78 -41.09 6.33
N LEU A 801 -65.93 -40.56 7.55
CA LEU A 801 -64.92 -39.75 8.24
C LEU A 801 -64.07 -40.53 9.26
N GLU A 802 -64.40 -41.80 9.52
CA GLU A 802 -63.68 -42.66 10.46
C GLU A 802 -63.35 -44.01 9.85
N LYS A 803 -62.26 -44.61 10.34
CA LYS A 803 -61.93 -46.00 10.05
C LYS A 803 -62.92 -46.93 10.74
N GLU A 804 -63.70 -47.65 9.96
CA GLU A 804 -64.53 -48.75 10.47
C GLU A 804 -63.63 -49.88 10.99
N GLU A 805 -64.01 -50.50 12.12
CA GLU A 805 -63.25 -51.57 12.79
C GLU A 805 -63.06 -52.83 11.93
#